data_AF-A0A5M3XBV4-F1
#
_entry.id   AF-A0A5M3XBV4-F1
#
_cell.length_a   1.000
_cell.length_b   1.000
_cell.length_c   1.000
_cell.angle_alpha   90.00
_cell.angle_beta   90.00
_cell.angle_gamma   90.00
#
_symmetry.space_group_name_H-M   'P 1'
#
loop_
_entity.id
_entity.type
_entity.pdbx_description
1 polymer ?
#
loop_
_entity_poly.entity_id
_entity_poly.type
_entity_poly.pdbx_seq_one_letter_code
_entity_poly.pdbx_strand_id
1 'polypeptide(L)'
;MIAADQRRLHGVLEGLLRRPSFWRRDPALPVLLLVGEQSPAAALALAEPFKGSLPYAAPAGEELKDVAALVNALAGENGDLGASVGGSFLPAPRFPLAQFVLWAREQRALRPEDWTGVWPPAPESRKGQDEFRARYRKWRWERYGERRVRRTAADFVVRAATTWVPLGMAVALLAGWDVVDLLSLIPWVVGLIVAAAGTAVQAALSIRGTFFSGWFRRHRYENLRRKRFESRHKYALRLAAVPDLDKLLVYAMFQDLRQAYQKWFIPWPSWGRGWYCLLVLAEPGTGGTRFLSVMRDVIADTGIYPPMLVLAAGDAPLPATPPVRPLERLPEAIDDWRAQVPDLFIPVTVNESELSDIGAFRPTPLRAFGYWAVVALLAFGPLAVVGRTWIGCGGGLREVAEQCVGLSDDLNEIDPDPLLAPILERIQRQNRDVEDGQRVITVFYLGPLTTNRSGGDQISGSMGELAGIAARQLAYNRLHSWQIRVEFANAGQDFVSAAYAAQMIKDRAAGDPDIAGAIGFAWSRTETQDAIRLLSDAHMPMLSTTNTADTTPLVYGRKPSPSFFRMAAPNSAQAKAAEYWLQQGLPGGAKVPADKVAILLEADELKRELYSQDLADGLTKRQGALYAKARQYVFRDGDQLAAQVDQACQDGAAVLFYTGRSSYLGTLMDTKEHQCDGAVRVLAGDEVTGRLSQILADGSSVNNPEISFIALNDARAEQDGSGAINDTQREIEAWIRDVLPERGRSVSRVHARMGYDALLAITSAIDQIKATNVDPAVNIAQSVAYNLRGLGVDGHIQGATGSFYFSTDADFHTALPRELWLFSSERGQAVPVLRGKCTVDSNTASPAELDVSCTTEPATP
;
A
#
# COMPACT_ATOMS: atom_id res chain seq x y z
N MET A 1 -33.08 14.79 28.44
CA MET A 1 -34.19 15.75 28.22
C MET A 1 -34.99 15.38 26.96
N ILE A 2 -35.68 14.25 26.91
CA ILE A 2 -36.56 13.89 25.76
C ILE A 2 -37.80 13.19 26.33
N ALA A 3 -38.70 13.94 26.95
CA ALA A 3 -39.91 13.35 27.54
C ALA A 3 -41.15 14.26 27.50
N ALA A 4 -41.14 15.37 26.74
CA ALA A 4 -42.26 16.33 26.75
C ALA A 4 -42.97 16.51 25.39
N ASP A 5 -42.42 16.03 24.28
CA ASP A 5 -42.88 16.43 22.93
C ASP A 5 -43.74 15.38 22.19
N GLN A 6 -44.04 14.23 22.83
CA GLN A 6 -44.85 13.15 22.24
C GLN A 6 -46.37 13.40 22.25
N ARG A 7 -46.83 14.61 22.64
CA ARG A 7 -48.27 14.95 22.75
C ARG A 7 -48.82 15.71 21.55
N ARG A 8 -48.10 15.76 20.42
CA ARG A 8 -48.67 16.22 19.15
C ARG A 8 -49.00 15.03 18.28
N LEU A 9 -50.19 15.05 17.67
CA LEU A 9 -50.73 14.00 16.80
C LEU A 9 -49.74 13.53 15.71
N HIS A 10 -48.87 14.42 15.24
CA HIS A 10 -47.78 14.11 14.29
C HIS A 10 -46.77 13.10 14.83
N GLY A 11 -46.35 13.22 16.09
CA GLY A 11 -45.36 12.31 16.68
C GLY A 11 -45.89 10.88 16.77
N VAL A 12 -47.21 10.71 16.86
CA VAL A 12 -47.89 9.43 16.89
C VAL A 12 -47.90 8.76 15.50
N LEU A 13 -48.30 9.52 14.46
CA LEU A 13 -48.26 9.06 13.07
C LEU A 13 -46.82 8.82 12.60
N GLU A 14 -45.89 9.68 12.97
CA GLU A 14 -44.46 9.47 12.75
C GLU A 14 -44.01 8.14 13.38
N GLY A 15 -44.38 7.89 14.63
CA GLY A 15 -44.06 6.66 15.34
C GLY A 15 -44.62 5.38 14.68
N LEU A 16 -45.78 5.47 14.02
CA LEU A 16 -46.35 4.38 13.23
C LEU A 16 -45.64 4.20 11.88
N LEU A 17 -45.39 5.30 11.15
CA LEU A 17 -44.77 5.27 9.83
C LEU A 17 -43.27 4.98 9.87
N ARG A 18 -42.60 5.32 10.98
CA ARG A 18 -41.17 5.12 11.15
C ARG A 18 -40.87 3.65 11.43
N ARG A 19 -40.09 3.07 10.53
CA ARG A 19 -39.68 1.68 10.64
C ARG A 19 -38.69 1.48 11.79
N PRO A 20 -38.78 0.41 12.60
CA PRO A 20 -37.78 0.12 13.62
C PRO A 20 -36.41 -0.27 13.01
N SER A 21 -35.36 -0.30 13.83
CA SER A 21 -34.01 -0.66 13.41
C SER A 21 -33.95 -2.08 12.82
N PHE A 22 -32.87 -2.38 12.09
CA PHE A 22 -32.70 -3.66 11.39
C PHE A 22 -32.88 -4.89 12.31
N TRP A 23 -32.44 -4.80 13.57
CA TRP A 23 -32.48 -5.91 14.53
C TRP A 23 -33.85 -6.20 15.15
N ARG A 24 -34.84 -5.30 15.00
CA ARG A 24 -36.20 -5.49 15.55
C ARG A 24 -37.16 -6.01 14.48
N ARG A 25 -38.17 -6.80 14.84
CA ARG A 25 -39.22 -7.20 13.89
C ARG A 25 -40.06 -5.98 13.49
N ASP A 26 -40.60 -5.98 12.26
CA ASP A 26 -41.54 -4.96 11.82
C ASP A 26 -42.88 -5.16 12.54
N PRO A 27 -43.43 -4.17 13.25
CA PRO A 27 -44.77 -4.26 13.85
C PRO A 27 -45.86 -4.35 12.78
N ALA A 28 -47.02 -4.87 13.16
CA ALA A 28 -48.23 -4.71 12.38
C ALA A 28 -48.63 -3.22 12.33
N LEU A 29 -49.29 -2.80 11.24
CA LEU A 29 -49.80 -1.45 11.07
C LEU A 29 -51.34 -1.48 10.97
N PRO A 30 -52.03 -0.54 11.65
CA PRO A 30 -53.49 -0.49 11.64
C PRO A 30 -54.04 0.25 10.42
N VAL A 31 -55.35 0.19 10.24
CA VAL A 31 -56.12 1.16 9.46
C VAL A 31 -56.68 2.19 10.42
N LEU A 32 -56.33 3.46 10.24
CA LEU A 32 -56.95 4.55 10.97
C LEU A 32 -58.22 4.95 10.21
N LEU A 33 -59.37 4.67 10.81
CA LEU A 33 -60.68 5.00 10.25
C LEU A 33 -61.13 6.33 10.86
N LEU A 34 -60.99 7.42 10.10
CA LEU A 34 -61.43 8.76 10.49
C LEU A 34 -62.94 8.86 10.29
N VAL A 35 -63.68 9.13 11.36
CA VAL A 35 -65.15 9.16 11.37
C VAL A 35 -65.64 10.60 11.56
N GLY A 36 -66.57 11.03 10.72
CA GLY A 36 -67.24 12.34 10.81
C GLY A 36 -67.18 13.14 9.51
N GLU A 37 -67.96 14.22 9.42
CA GLU A 37 -68.12 15.03 8.19
C GLU A 37 -66.79 15.61 7.67
N GLN A 38 -65.84 15.89 8.56
CA GLN A 38 -64.53 16.47 8.19
C GLN A 38 -63.45 15.43 7.93
N SER A 39 -63.79 14.13 7.98
CA SER A 39 -62.82 13.04 7.85
C SER A 39 -62.02 13.03 6.53
N PRO A 40 -62.56 13.41 5.35
CA PRO A 40 -61.78 13.44 4.10
C PRO A 40 -60.66 14.49 4.13
N ALA A 41 -60.99 15.71 4.57
CA ALA A 41 -60.03 16.80 4.69
C ALA A 41 -58.95 16.47 5.73
N ALA A 42 -59.36 15.83 6.84
CA ALA A 42 -58.44 15.39 7.87
C ALA A 42 -57.47 14.30 7.39
N ALA A 43 -57.94 13.33 6.61
CA ALA A 43 -57.09 12.28 6.04
C ALA A 43 -55.96 12.86 5.20
N LEU A 44 -56.27 13.85 4.36
CA LEU A 44 -55.29 14.54 3.52
C LEU A 44 -54.34 15.42 4.34
N ALA A 45 -54.86 16.19 5.29
CA ALA A 45 -54.06 17.07 6.14
C ALA A 45 -53.04 16.29 6.98
N LEU A 46 -53.42 15.13 7.53
CA LEU A 46 -52.52 14.27 8.31
C LEU A 46 -51.42 13.62 7.44
N ALA A 47 -51.68 13.46 6.15
CA ALA A 47 -50.78 12.77 5.23
C ALA A 47 -49.81 13.71 4.50
N GLU A 48 -50.19 14.98 4.31
CA GLU A 48 -49.43 15.99 3.57
C GLU A 48 -47.94 16.10 3.98
N PRO A 49 -47.56 16.07 5.28
CA PRO A 49 -46.15 16.15 5.70
C PRO A 49 -45.26 15.02 5.16
N PHE A 50 -45.86 13.88 4.83
CA PHE A 50 -45.15 12.67 4.38
C PHE A 50 -45.05 12.57 2.86
N LYS A 51 -45.79 13.40 2.12
CA LYS A 51 -45.81 13.41 0.65
C LYS A 51 -44.41 13.66 0.09
N GLY A 52 -43.98 12.79 -0.82
CA GLY A 52 -42.65 12.84 -1.44
C GLY A 52 -41.49 12.31 -0.58
N SER A 53 -41.73 11.98 0.69
CA SER A 53 -40.70 11.51 1.64
C SER A 53 -40.77 10.00 1.94
N LEU A 54 -41.87 9.36 1.56
CA LEU A 54 -42.09 7.91 1.63
C LEU A 54 -42.96 7.46 0.44
N PRO A 55 -43.11 6.15 0.16
CA PRO A 55 -44.05 5.68 -0.84
C PRO A 55 -45.49 6.02 -0.42
N TYR A 56 -46.12 6.89 -1.18
CA TYR A 56 -47.38 7.55 -0.85
C TYR A 56 -48.37 7.36 -1.98
N ALA A 57 -49.63 7.08 -1.66
CA ALA A 57 -50.73 7.03 -2.64
C ALA A 57 -52.01 7.63 -2.05
N ALA A 58 -52.71 8.43 -2.85
CA ALA A 58 -54.00 9.03 -2.49
C ALA A 58 -54.96 8.97 -3.70
N PRO A 59 -55.46 7.77 -4.04
CA PRO A 59 -56.28 7.56 -5.22
C PRO A 59 -57.63 8.25 -5.12
N ALA A 60 -58.19 8.67 -6.27
CA ALA A 60 -59.46 9.38 -6.34
C ALA A 60 -60.25 9.06 -7.62
N GLY A 61 -61.57 9.34 -7.60
CA GLY A 61 -62.43 9.21 -8.79
C GLY A 61 -62.46 7.79 -9.37
N GLU A 62 -62.14 7.65 -10.66
CA GLU A 62 -62.15 6.37 -11.40
C GLU A 62 -61.22 5.30 -10.80
N GLU A 63 -60.17 5.72 -10.07
CA GLU A 63 -59.26 4.79 -9.39
C GLU A 63 -59.93 4.04 -8.24
N LEU A 64 -61.07 4.52 -7.74
CA LEU A 64 -61.84 3.92 -6.65
C LEU A 64 -63.13 3.22 -7.11
N LYS A 65 -63.28 2.99 -8.43
CA LYS A 65 -64.43 2.30 -9.01
C LYS A 65 -64.61 0.88 -8.46
N ASP A 66 -63.54 0.10 -8.46
CA ASP A 66 -63.48 -1.26 -7.91
C ASP A 66 -62.09 -1.59 -7.32
N VAL A 67 -61.94 -2.76 -6.71
CA VAL A 67 -60.66 -3.18 -6.09
C VAL A 67 -59.52 -3.28 -7.11
N ALA A 68 -59.79 -3.63 -8.37
CA ALA A 68 -58.73 -3.74 -9.37
C ALA A 68 -58.26 -2.37 -9.86
N ALA A 69 -59.17 -1.41 -10.05
CA ALA A 69 -58.82 -0.04 -10.37
C ALA A 69 -57.91 0.55 -9.27
N LEU A 70 -58.28 0.32 -8.00
CA LEU A 70 -57.50 0.78 -6.85
C LEU A 70 -56.13 0.11 -6.81
N VAL A 71 -56.06 -1.23 -6.85
CA VAL A 71 -54.77 -1.94 -6.83
C VAL A 71 -53.91 -1.59 -8.07
N ASN A 72 -54.51 -1.25 -9.21
CA ASN A 72 -53.77 -0.74 -10.37
C ASN A 72 -53.18 0.65 -10.12
N ALA A 73 -53.92 1.58 -9.48
CA ALA A 73 -53.40 2.88 -9.07
C ALA A 73 -52.27 2.74 -8.03
N LEU A 74 -52.35 1.77 -7.12
CA LEU A 74 -51.33 1.56 -6.09
C LEU A 74 -50.09 0.82 -6.60
N ALA A 75 -50.31 -0.28 -7.32
CA ALA A 75 -49.32 -1.33 -7.60
C ALA A 75 -49.25 -1.73 -9.08
N GLY A 76 -49.97 -1.04 -9.97
CA GLY A 76 -49.90 -1.23 -11.41
C GLY A 76 -48.53 -0.87 -12.00
N GLU A 77 -48.43 -0.83 -13.33
CA GLU A 77 -47.13 -0.53 -13.98
C GLU A 77 -46.59 0.86 -13.62
N ASN A 78 -47.49 1.82 -13.45
CA ASN A 78 -47.21 3.20 -13.06
C ASN A 78 -47.80 3.53 -11.68
N GLY A 79 -48.00 2.53 -10.83
CA GLY A 79 -48.67 2.72 -9.54
C GLY A 79 -47.85 3.57 -8.56
N ASP A 80 -48.55 4.35 -7.75
CA ASP A 80 -47.97 5.36 -6.85
C ASP A 80 -47.02 4.77 -5.81
N LEU A 81 -47.34 3.60 -5.25
CA LEU A 81 -46.46 2.93 -4.29
C LEU A 81 -45.18 2.38 -4.95
N GLY A 82 -45.14 2.32 -6.27
CA GLY A 82 -43.99 1.93 -7.08
C GLY A 82 -43.12 3.10 -7.56
N ALA A 83 -43.47 4.35 -7.19
CA ALA A 83 -42.70 5.53 -7.55
C ALA A 83 -41.40 5.67 -6.71
N SER A 84 -40.40 6.38 -7.25
CA SER A 84 -39.17 6.69 -6.51
C SER A 84 -39.40 7.81 -5.50
N VAL A 85 -38.87 7.63 -4.29
CA VAL A 85 -38.91 8.64 -3.23
C VAL A 85 -37.74 9.60 -3.40
N GLY A 86 -38.03 10.91 -3.48
CA GLY A 86 -37.03 11.96 -3.69
C GLY A 86 -35.92 11.94 -2.64
N GLY A 87 -34.67 12.22 -3.05
CA GLY A 87 -33.51 12.33 -2.16
C GLY A 87 -32.98 11.02 -1.54
N SER A 88 -33.71 9.91 -1.65
CA SER A 88 -33.26 8.62 -1.09
C SER A 88 -32.29 7.85 -2.00
N PHE A 89 -32.38 8.08 -3.33
CA PHE A 89 -31.75 7.26 -4.38
C PHE A 89 -32.01 5.75 -4.25
N LEU A 90 -32.95 5.34 -3.38
CA LEU A 90 -33.25 3.94 -3.15
C LEU A 90 -34.11 3.39 -4.30
N PRO A 91 -33.87 2.15 -4.71
CA PRO A 91 -34.69 1.50 -5.73
C PRO A 91 -36.14 1.35 -5.25
N ALA A 92 -37.12 1.78 -6.06
CA ALA A 92 -38.54 1.76 -5.72
C ALA A 92 -39.14 0.34 -5.50
N PRO A 93 -40.21 0.18 -4.69
CA PRO A 93 -40.94 -1.09 -4.58
C PRO A 93 -41.44 -1.56 -5.95
N ARG A 94 -41.52 -2.86 -6.16
CA ARG A 94 -42.02 -3.46 -7.41
C ARG A 94 -43.10 -4.48 -7.08
N PHE A 95 -44.10 -4.59 -7.94
CA PHE A 95 -45.32 -5.38 -7.70
C PHE A 95 -45.59 -6.46 -8.76
N PRO A 96 -44.62 -7.35 -9.03
CA PRO A 96 -44.75 -8.34 -10.10
C PRO A 96 -45.90 -9.35 -9.89
N LEU A 97 -46.27 -9.66 -8.64
CA LEU A 97 -47.37 -10.59 -8.36
C LEU A 97 -48.71 -9.91 -8.62
N ALA A 98 -48.92 -8.71 -8.07
CA ALA A 98 -50.16 -7.96 -8.26
C ALA A 98 -50.41 -7.63 -9.74
N GLN A 99 -49.37 -7.18 -10.45
CA GLN A 99 -49.45 -6.86 -11.88
C GLN A 99 -49.79 -8.07 -12.75
N PHE A 100 -49.30 -9.26 -12.39
CA PHE A 100 -49.68 -10.49 -13.10
C PHE A 100 -51.17 -10.83 -12.90
N VAL A 101 -51.70 -10.65 -11.69
CA VAL A 101 -53.12 -10.91 -11.38
C VAL A 101 -54.01 -9.86 -12.06
N LEU A 102 -53.63 -8.58 -12.04
CA LEU A 102 -54.31 -7.50 -12.78
C LEU A 102 -54.38 -7.81 -14.27
N TRP A 103 -53.24 -8.13 -14.88
CA TRP A 103 -53.17 -8.48 -16.29
C TRP A 103 -54.03 -9.71 -16.63
N ALA A 104 -53.98 -10.76 -15.80
CA ALA A 104 -54.78 -11.97 -16.01
C ALA A 104 -56.29 -11.70 -15.89
N ARG A 105 -56.72 -10.87 -14.94
CA ARG A 105 -58.12 -10.42 -14.79
C ARG A 105 -58.58 -9.64 -16.01
N GLU A 106 -57.77 -8.70 -16.49
CA GLU A 106 -58.09 -7.86 -17.64
C GLU A 106 -58.36 -8.66 -18.92
N GLN A 107 -57.66 -9.81 -19.09
CA GLN A 107 -57.90 -10.70 -20.24
C GLN A 107 -59.35 -11.20 -20.33
N ARG A 108 -60.11 -11.21 -19.22
CA ARG A 108 -61.52 -11.60 -19.23
C ARG A 108 -62.38 -10.68 -20.10
N ALA A 109 -62.07 -9.39 -20.15
CA ALA A 109 -62.80 -8.41 -20.96
C ALA A 109 -62.31 -8.36 -22.43
N LEU A 110 -61.07 -8.78 -22.68
CA LEU A 110 -60.39 -8.65 -23.97
C LEU A 110 -60.63 -9.86 -24.90
N ARG A 111 -61.89 -10.11 -25.29
CA ARG A 111 -62.23 -11.16 -26.24
C ARG A 111 -61.67 -10.84 -27.65
N PRO A 112 -60.90 -11.74 -28.29
CA PRO A 112 -60.49 -11.57 -29.69
C PRO A 112 -61.71 -11.54 -30.64
N GLU A 113 -61.66 -10.69 -31.67
CA GLU A 113 -62.73 -10.56 -32.67
C GLU A 113 -62.96 -11.85 -33.46
N ASP A 114 -61.88 -12.60 -33.73
CA ASP A 114 -61.89 -13.88 -34.43
C ASP A 114 -62.23 -15.09 -33.52
N TRP A 115 -62.59 -14.84 -32.25
CA TRP A 115 -62.87 -15.90 -31.29
C TRP A 115 -64.29 -16.44 -31.39
N THR A 116 -64.40 -17.67 -31.88
CA THR A 116 -65.66 -18.44 -31.89
C THR A 116 -65.83 -19.25 -30.59
N GLY A 117 -66.91 -19.00 -29.84
CA GLY A 117 -67.27 -19.72 -28.60
C GLY A 117 -67.30 -18.86 -27.33
N VAL A 118 -67.45 -19.51 -26.17
CA VAL A 118 -67.49 -18.87 -24.84
C VAL A 118 -66.12 -18.30 -24.47
N TRP A 119 -66.11 -17.06 -23.98
CA TRP A 119 -64.91 -16.37 -23.48
C TRP A 119 -65.08 -16.06 -21.98
N PRO A 120 -64.05 -16.30 -21.13
CA PRO A 120 -62.76 -16.93 -21.42
C PRO A 120 -62.88 -18.42 -21.79
N PRO A 121 -61.96 -18.98 -22.59
CA PRO A 121 -62.03 -20.38 -22.95
C PRO A 121 -61.74 -21.30 -21.77
N ALA A 122 -62.25 -22.54 -21.83
CA ALA A 122 -61.95 -23.54 -20.82
C ALA A 122 -60.42 -23.72 -20.67
N PRO A 123 -59.87 -23.88 -19.44
CA PRO A 123 -58.44 -24.01 -19.22
C PRO A 123 -57.76 -25.17 -19.98
N GLU A 124 -58.53 -26.19 -20.38
CA GLU A 124 -58.06 -27.33 -21.16
C GLU A 124 -58.10 -27.11 -22.69
N SER A 125 -58.66 -26.01 -23.17
CA SER A 125 -58.71 -25.68 -24.60
C SER A 125 -57.32 -25.37 -25.17
N ARG A 126 -56.88 -26.15 -26.16
CA ARG A 126 -55.60 -25.94 -26.85
C ARG A 126 -55.52 -24.57 -27.51
N LYS A 127 -56.56 -24.17 -28.25
CA LYS A 127 -56.67 -22.83 -28.87
C LYS A 127 -56.55 -21.72 -27.81
N GLY A 128 -57.21 -21.91 -26.65
CA GLY A 128 -57.16 -20.93 -25.54
C GLY A 128 -55.78 -20.84 -24.90
N GLN A 129 -55.11 -21.96 -24.71
CA GLN A 129 -53.74 -22.00 -24.18
C GLN A 129 -52.72 -21.35 -25.12
N ASP A 130 -52.85 -21.56 -26.44
CA ASP A 130 -51.95 -20.96 -27.43
C ASP A 130 -52.17 -19.44 -27.53
N GLU A 131 -53.42 -18.96 -27.47
CA GLU A 131 -53.74 -17.53 -27.43
C GLU A 131 -53.18 -16.86 -26.17
N PHE A 132 -53.44 -17.42 -24.99
CA PHE A 132 -52.87 -16.90 -23.74
C PHE A 132 -51.35 -17.01 -23.70
N ARG A 133 -50.74 -18.00 -24.39
CA ARG A 133 -49.29 -18.09 -24.53
C ARG A 133 -48.74 -16.95 -25.37
N ALA A 134 -49.40 -16.59 -26.47
CA ALA A 134 -49.03 -15.46 -27.31
C ALA A 134 -49.18 -14.13 -26.56
N ARG A 135 -50.32 -13.90 -25.92
CA ARG A 135 -50.59 -12.71 -25.09
C ARG A 135 -49.63 -12.57 -23.92
N TYR A 136 -49.37 -13.65 -23.19
CA TYR A 136 -48.38 -13.65 -22.11
C TYR A 136 -46.97 -13.34 -22.64
N ARG A 137 -46.59 -13.86 -23.82
CA ARG A 137 -45.31 -13.55 -24.44
C ARG A 137 -45.23 -12.07 -24.81
N LYS A 138 -46.27 -11.50 -25.41
CA LYS A 138 -46.38 -10.09 -25.77
C LYS A 138 -46.32 -9.18 -24.54
N TRP A 139 -47.15 -9.43 -23.52
CA TRP A 139 -47.15 -8.70 -22.25
C TRP A 139 -45.77 -8.70 -21.60
N ARG A 140 -45.08 -9.86 -21.57
CA ARG A 140 -43.70 -9.91 -21.08
C ARG A 140 -42.77 -9.05 -21.94
N TRP A 141 -42.87 -9.12 -23.26
CA TRP A 141 -41.96 -8.39 -24.15
C TRP A 141 -42.17 -6.88 -24.08
N GLU A 142 -43.41 -6.39 -24.04
CA GLU A 142 -43.74 -4.97 -23.88
C GLU A 142 -43.26 -4.40 -22.54
N ARG A 143 -43.36 -5.20 -21.47
CA ARG A 143 -42.81 -4.88 -20.16
C ARG A 143 -41.27 -4.75 -20.17
N TYR A 144 -40.61 -5.43 -21.11
CA TYR A 144 -39.16 -5.46 -21.30
C TYR A 144 -38.73 -4.94 -22.68
N GLY A 145 -39.36 -3.89 -23.24
CA GLY A 145 -38.97 -3.34 -24.56
C GLY A 145 -37.62 -2.61 -24.57
N GLU A 146 -36.92 -2.57 -25.71
CA GLU A 146 -35.52 -2.12 -25.93
C GLU A 146 -35.07 -0.86 -25.15
N ARG A 147 -35.87 0.22 -25.13
CA ARG A 147 -35.55 1.47 -24.39
C ARG A 147 -35.76 1.34 -22.87
N ARG A 148 -36.69 0.50 -22.42
CA ARG A 148 -37.01 0.23 -21.01
C ARG A 148 -36.10 -0.85 -20.42
N VAL A 149 -35.56 -1.77 -21.23
CA VAL A 149 -34.55 -2.78 -20.83
C VAL A 149 -33.28 -2.12 -20.33
N ARG A 150 -32.73 -1.11 -21.00
CA ARG A 150 -31.49 -0.44 -20.53
C ARG A 150 -31.65 0.19 -19.14
N ARG A 151 -32.76 0.89 -18.87
CA ARG A 151 -33.05 1.45 -17.53
C ARG A 151 -33.41 0.39 -16.49
N THR A 152 -34.20 -0.61 -16.87
CA THR A 152 -34.66 -1.66 -15.93
C THR A 152 -33.53 -2.65 -15.60
N ALA A 153 -32.69 -2.99 -16.59
CA ALA A 153 -31.48 -3.77 -16.38
C ALA A 153 -30.44 -2.97 -15.58
N ALA A 154 -30.29 -1.66 -15.81
CA ALA A 154 -29.47 -0.80 -14.95
C ALA A 154 -29.98 -0.80 -13.50
N ASP A 155 -31.29 -0.65 -13.28
CA ASP A 155 -31.90 -0.74 -11.93
C ASP A 155 -31.64 -2.11 -11.27
N PHE A 156 -31.76 -3.21 -12.02
CA PHE A 156 -31.54 -4.55 -11.49
C PHE A 156 -30.05 -4.87 -11.27
N VAL A 157 -29.17 -4.38 -12.13
CA VAL A 157 -27.72 -4.49 -11.98
C VAL A 157 -27.25 -3.64 -10.80
N VAL A 158 -27.77 -2.43 -10.61
CA VAL A 158 -27.47 -1.59 -9.44
C VAL A 158 -27.97 -2.26 -8.15
N ARG A 159 -29.18 -2.82 -8.13
CA ARG A 159 -29.70 -3.60 -6.98
C ARG A 159 -28.87 -4.84 -6.67
N ALA A 160 -28.37 -5.53 -7.70
CA ALA A 160 -27.59 -6.74 -7.51
C ALA A 160 -26.13 -6.42 -7.14
N ALA A 161 -25.53 -5.40 -7.76
CA ALA A 161 -24.18 -4.93 -7.44
C ALA A 161 -24.08 -4.41 -6.01
N THR A 162 -25.08 -3.66 -5.53
CA THR A 162 -25.14 -3.21 -4.12
C THR A 162 -25.21 -4.34 -3.10
N THR A 163 -25.56 -5.56 -3.52
CA THR A 163 -25.62 -6.75 -2.67
C THR A 163 -24.38 -7.64 -2.83
N TRP A 164 -23.97 -7.91 -4.07
CA TRP A 164 -22.94 -8.89 -4.39
C TRP A 164 -21.52 -8.34 -4.36
N VAL A 165 -21.31 -7.05 -4.63
CA VAL A 165 -19.98 -6.42 -4.52
C VAL A 165 -19.50 -6.43 -3.05
N PRO A 166 -20.30 -5.99 -2.06
CA PRO A 166 -19.89 -6.06 -0.66
C PRO A 166 -19.66 -7.49 -0.17
N LEU A 167 -20.46 -8.45 -0.63
CA LEU A 167 -20.34 -9.85 -0.24
C LEU A 167 -19.06 -10.50 -0.80
N GLY A 168 -18.76 -10.27 -2.08
CA GLY A 168 -17.50 -10.72 -2.69
C GLY A 168 -16.29 -10.14 -1.96
N MET A 169 -16.39 -8.87 -1.53
CA MET A 169 -15.33 -8.19 -0.78
C MET A 169 -15.17 -8.71 0.65
N ALA A 170 -16.28 -8.97 1.36
CA ALA A 170 -16.23 -9.53 2.71
C ALA A 170 -15.66 -10.96 2.72
N VAL A 171 -15.95 -11.77 1.69
CA VAL A 171 -15.34 -13.10 1.52
C VAL A 171 -13.83 -12.99 1.31
N ALA A 172 -13.36 -12.03 0.50
CA ALA A 172 -11.94 -11.79 0.32
C ALA A 172 -11.24 -11.38 1.62
N LEU A 173 -11.87 -10.54 2.45
CA LEU A 173 -11.34 -10.11 3.75
C LEU A 173 -11.34 -11.23 4.82
N LEU A 174 -12.41 -12.03 4.89
CA LEU A 174 -12.54 -13.11 5.88
C LEU A 174 -11.66 -14.33 5.57
N ALA A 175 -11.15 -14.45 4.35
CA ALA A 175 -10.24 -15.53 3.99
C ALA A 175 -8.89 -15.45 4.74
N GLY A 176 -8.50 -14.28 5.27
CA GLY A 176 -7.39 -14.17 6.24
C GLY A 176 -6.03 -14.60 5.71
N TRP A 177 -5.73 -14.41 4.43
CA TRP A 177 -4.45 -14.79 3.83
C TRP A 177 -3.54 -13.56 3.77
N ASP A 178 -2.34 -13.68 4.33
CA ASP A 178 -1.34 -12.61 4.37
C ASP A 178 -1.05 -12.09 2.96
N VAL A 179 -0.94 -10.77 2.84
CA VAL A 179 -1.00 -10.01 1.58
C VAL A 179 0.34 -10.00 0.82
N VAL A 180 1.21 -11.00 1.07
CA VAL A 180 2.67 -10.89 0.79
C VAL A 180 3.17 -11.74 -0.39
N ASP A 181 2.33 -12.54 -1.04
CA ASP A 181 2.76 -13.40 -2.15
C ASP A 181 1.93 -13.22 -3.43
N LEU A 182 2.53 -13.47 -4.60
CA LEU A 182 1.90 -13.35 -5.93
C LEU A 182 0.62 -14.22 -6.10
N LEU A 183 0.42 -15.23 -5.25
CA LEU A 183 -0.79 -16.07 -5.15
C LEU A 183 -1.98 -15.37 -4.45
N SER A 184 -1.77 -14.18 -3.88
CA SER A 184 -2.77 -13.38 -3.13
C SER A 184 -3.77 -12.61 -4.02
N LEU A 185 -3.63 -12.66 -5.36
CA LEU A 185 -4.64 -12.10 -6.29
C LEU A 185 -5.85 -13.03 -6.46
N ILE A 186 -5.72 -14.33 -6.16
CA ILE A 186 -6.78 -15.32 -6.38
C ILE A 186 -8.04 -14.99 -5.57
N PRO A 187 -7.99 -14.65 -4.26
CA PRO A 187 -9.19 -14.31 -3.49
C PRO A 187 -9.92 -13.06 -4.01
N TRP A 188 -9.17 -12.07 -4.52
CA TRP A 188 -9.75 -10.85 -5.10
C TRP A 188 -10.40 -11.11 -6.46
N VAL A 189 -9.74 -11.90 -7.31
CA VAL A 189 -10.31 -12.36 -8.58
C VAL A 189 -11.55 -13.23 -8.31
N VAL A 190 -11.52 -14.11 -7.32
CA VAL A 190 -12.67 -14.91 -6.88
C VAL A 190 -13.78 -14.00 -6.34
N GLY A 191 -13.46 -13.00 -5.52
CA GLY A 191 -14.41 -12.01 -5.01
C GLY A 191 -15.08 -11.21 -6.12
N LEU A 192 -14.32 -10.78 -7.13
CA LEU A 192 -14.83 -10.10 -8.33
C LEU A 192 -15.67 -11.03 -9.20
N ILE A 193 -15.26 -12.29 -9.39
CA ILE A 193 -16.01 -13.29 -10.12
C ILE A 193 -17.33 -13.59 -9.41
N VAL A 194 -17.33 -13.75 -8.08
CA VAL A 194 -18.54 -13.96 -7.27
C VAL A 194 -19.46 -12.74 -7.37
N ALA A 195 -18.90 -11.52 -7.29
CA ALA A 195 -19.66 -10.29 -7.44
C ALA A 195 -20.31 -10.18 -8.83
N ALA A 196 -19.56 -10.46 -9.89
CA ALA A 196 -20.01 -10.40 -11.27
C ALA A 196 -21.04 -11.51 -11.59
N ALA A 197 -20.75 -12.75 -11.20
CA ALA A 197 -21.62 -13.91 -11.41
C ALA A 197 -22.92 -13.79 -10.60
N GLY A 198 -22.84 -13.41 -9.32
CA GLY A 198 -24.00 -13.16 -8.48
C GLY A 198 -24.88 -12.05 -9.04
N THR A 199 -24.26 -10.95 -9.48
CA THR A 199 -24.95 -9.83 -10.14
C THR A 199 -25.67 -10.27 -11.41
N ALA A 200 -24.98 -10.99 -12.29
CA ALA A 200 -25.53 -11.48 -13.55
C ALA A 200 -26.67 -12.50 -13.34
N VAL A 201 -26.49 -13.46 -12.44
CA VAL A 201 -27.50 -14.49 -12.13
C VAL A 201 -28.74 -13.86 -11.51
N GLN A 202 -28.59 -12.95 -10.54
CA GLN A 202 -29.72 -12.28 -9.90
C GLN A 202 -30.46 -11.37 -10.88
N ALA A 203 -29.75 -10.61 -11.71
CA ALA A 203 -30.35 -9.80 -12.76
C ALA A 203 -31.14 -10.69 -13.74
N ALA A 204 -30.55 -11.79 -14.21
CA ALA A 204 -31.20 -12.73 -15.11
C ALA A 204 -32.46 -13.40 -14.50
N LEU A 205 -32.40 -13.82 -13.23
CA LEU A 205 -33.54 -14.43 -12.54
C LEU A 205 -34.68 -13.42 -12.28
N SER A 206 -34.33 -12.17 -12.01
CA SER A 206 -35.29 -11.07 -11.84
C SER A 206 -35.97 -10.72 -13.17
N ILE A 207 -35.20 -10.60 -14.25
CA ILE A 207 -35.71 -10.37 -15.62
C ILE A 207 -36.60 -11.54 -16.09
N ARG A 208 -36.21 -12.79 -15.80
CA ARG A 208 -37.01 -13.98 -16.17
C ARG A 208 -38.29 -14.15 -15.32
N GLY A 209 -38.44 -13.37 -14.25
CA GLY A 209 -39.57 -13.42 -13.32
C GLY A 209 -39.64 -14.71 -12.51
N THR A 210 -38.53 -15.42 -12.40
CA THR A 210 -38.46 -16.76 -11.81
C THR A 210 -38.59 -16.71 -10.29
N PHE A 211 -38.00 -15.69 -9.65
CA PHE A 211 -38.06 -15.44 -8.20
C PHE A 211 -39.49 -15.37 -7.66
N PHE A 212 -40.36 -14.62 -8.34
CA PHE A 212 -41.72 -14.34 -7.86
C PHE A 212 -42.71 -15.46 -8.22
N SER A 213 -42.43 -16.21 -9.29
CA SER A 213 -43.31 -17.29 -9.76
C SER A 213 -43.52 -18.43 -8.76
N GLY A 214 -42.64 -18.58 -7.78
CA GLY A 214 -42.73 -19.59 -6.75
C GLY A 214 -43.89 -19.38 -5.77
N TRP A 215 -44.27 -18.12 -5.52
CA TRP A 215 -45.32 -17.77 -4.54
C TRP A 215 -46.70 -18.26 -4.98
N PHE A 216 -47.02 -18.19 -6.27
CA PHE A 216 -48.29 -18.70 -6.82
C PHE A 216 -48.53 -20.20 -6.58
N ARG A 217 -47.48 -20.97 -6.24
CA ARG A 217 -47.62 -22.39 -5.87
C ARG A 217 -47.87 -22.63 -4.38
N ARG A 218 -47.67 -21.61 -3.54
CA ARG A 218 -47.61 -21.73 -2.07
C ARG A 218 -48.63 -20.87 -1.31
N HIS A 219 -49.25 -19.87 -1.93
CA HIS A 219 -50.19 -18.96 -1.24
C HIS A 219 -51.40 -19.69 -0.62
N ARG A 220 -52.08 -19.11 0.37
CA ARG A 220 -53.11 -19.80 1.17
C ARG A 220 -54.38 -20.22 0.41
N TYR A 221 -54.77 -19.50 -0.64
CA TYR A 221 -55.97 -19.83 -1.43
C TYR A 221 -55.77 -21.06 -2.32
N GLU A 222 -56.01 -22.27 -1.79
CA GLU A 222 -55.65 -23.55 -2.43
C GLU A 222 -56.26 -23.73 -3.82
N ASN A 223 -57.54 -23.37 -3.97
CA ASN A 223 -58.28 -23.48 -5.23
C ASN A 223 -57.71 -22.58 -6.34
N LEU A 224 -56.98 -21.53 -5.97
CA LEU A 224 -56.35 -20.60 -6.89
C LEU A 224 -54.85 -20.86 -7.06
N ARG A 225 -54.23 -21.83 -6.36
CA ARG A 225 -52.79 -22.10 -6.47
C ARG A 225 -52.43 -22.61 -7.85
N ARG A 226 -51.29 -22.17 -8.39
CA ARG A 226 -50.70 -22.76 -9.60
C ARG A 226 -50.28 -24.22 -9.34
N LYS A 227 -50.73 -25.15 -10.18
CA LYS A 227 -50.43 -26.59 -10.03
C LYS A 227 -48.95 -26.89 -10.33
N ARG A 228 -48.48 -28.06 -9.87
CA ARG A 228 -47.15 -28.58 -10.21
C ARG A 228 -47.07 -28.80 -11.74
N PHE A 229 -46.04 -28.25 -12.38
CA PHE A 229 -45.85 -28.23 -13.85
C PHE A 229 -46.86 -27.40 -14.67
N GLU A 230 -47.79 -26.67 -14.05
CA GLU A 230 -48.66 -25.74 -14.78
C GLU A 230 -47.86 -24.53 -15.28
N SER A 231 -47.94 -24.27 -16.58
CA SER A 231 -47.30 -23.13 -17.24
C SER A 231 -47.98 -21.81 -16.82
N ARG A 232 -47.24 -20.70 -16.89
CA ARG A 232 -47.76 -19.38 -16.45
C ARG A 232 -48.93 -18.87 -17.30
N HIS A 233 -48.94 -19.16 -18.60
CA HIS A 233 -50.06 -18.79 -19.47
C HIS A 233 -51.31 -19.63 -19.18
N LYS A 234 -51.15 -20.94 -18.90
CA LYS A 234 -52.28 -21.80 -18.49
C LYS A 234 -52.86 -21.35 -17.14
N TYR A 235 -51.99 -20.97 -16.21
CA TYR A 235 -52.40 -20.39 -14.94
C TYR A 235 -53.17 -19.07 -15.11
N ALA A 236 -52.66 -18.14 -15.94
CA ALA A 236 -53.35 -16.89 -16.25
C ALA A 236 -54.72 -17.10 -16.90
N LEU A 237 -54.82 -18.06 -17.82
CA LEU A 237 -56.09 -18.46 -18.44
C LEU A 237 -57.11 -18.93 -17.39
N ARG A 238 -56.66 -19.75 -16.43
CA ARG A 238 -57.53 -20.19 -15.33
C ARG A 238 -57.96 -19.03 -14.44
N LEU A 239 -57.06 -18.09 -14.13
CA LEU A 239 -57.42 -16.90 -13.36
C LEU A 239 -58.43 -16.02 -14.11
N ALA A 240 -58.26 -15.80 -15.42
CA ALA A 240 -59.18 -14.99 -16.22
C ALA A 240 -60.63 -15.54 -16.17
N ALA A 241 -60.80 -16.86 -16.06
CA ALA A 241 -62.10 -17.50 -15.93
C ALA A 241 -62.77 -17.30 -14.56
N VAL A 242 -62.01 -16.95 -13.51
CA VAL A 242 -62.56 -16.70 -12.17
C VAL A 242 -63.23 -15.31 -12.12
N PRO A 243 -64.50 -15.18 -11.70
CA PRO A 243 -65.21 -13.90 -11.68
C PRO A 243 -64.67 -12.88 -10.66
N ASP A 244 -64.32 -13.33 -9.46
CA ASP A 244 -63.80 -12.48 -8.39
C ASP A 244 -62.38 -12.95 -8.00
N LEU A 245 -61.41 -12.05 -8.17
CA LEU A 245 -60.00 -12.26 -7.82
C LEU A 245 -59.50 -11.29 -6.75
N ASP A 246 -60.40 -10.52 -6.12
CA ASP A 246 -60.04 -9.41 -5.24
C ASP A 246 -59.14 -9.87 -4.08
N LYS A 247 -59.48 -10.99 -3.42
CA LYS A 247 -58.66 -11.57 -2.34
C LYS A 247 -57.26 -11.97 -2.81
N LEU A 248 -57.16 -12.61 -3.99
CA LEU A 248 -55.85 -13.00 -4.54
C LEU A 248 -55.02 -11.79 -4.95
N LEU A 249 -55.67 -10.77 -5.51
CA LEU A 249 -55.04 -9.54 -5.98
C LEU A 249 -54.47 -8.73 -4.80
N VAL A 250 -55.27 -8.50 -3.76
CA VAL A 250 -54.84 -7.81 -2.54
C VAL A 250 -53.73 -8.61 -1.84
N TYR A 251 -53.86 -9.94 -1.76
CA TYR A 251 -52.82 -10.76 -1.16
C TYR A 251 -51.49 -10.73 -1.96
N ALA A 252 -51.57 -10.75 -3.29
CA ALA A 252 -50.40 -10.61 -4.15
C ALA A 252 -49.68 -9.27 -3.92
N MET A 253 -50.44 -8.17 -3.80
CA MET A 253 -49.89 -6.85 -3.48
C MET A 253 -49.22 -6.82 -2.10
N PHE A 254 -49.82 -7.43 -1.07
CA PHE A 254 -49.21 -7.49 0.28
C PHE A 254 -47.92 -8.28 0.28
N GLN A 255 -47.88 -9.38 -0.47
CA GLN A 255 -46.66 -10.17 -0.61
C GLN A 255 -45.56 -9.37 -1.32
N ASP A 256 -45.89 -8.65 -2.39
CA ASP A 256 -44.94 -7.80 -3.11
C ASP A 256 -44.35 -6.70 -2.18
N LEU A 257 -45.21 -6.02 -1.40
CA LEU A 257 -44.77 -5.04 -0.40
C LEU A 257 -43.89 -5.69 0.66
N ARG A 258 -44.30 -6.83 1.23
CA ARG A 258 -43.52 -7.54 2.24
C ARG A 258 -42.14 -7.91 1.73
N GLN A 259 -42.03 -8.35 0.47
CA GLN A 259 -40.74 -8.66 -0.15
C GLN A 259 -39.88 -7.41 -0.35
N ALA A 260 -40.48 -6.27 -0.74
CA ALA A 260 -39.76 -5.01 -0.90
C ALA A 260 -39.18 -4.48 0.42
N TYR A 261 -39.83 -4.77 1.56
CA TYR A 261 -39.40 -4.37 2.89
C TYR A 261 -38.68 -5.47 3.68
N GLN A 262 -38.53 -6.68 3.15
CA GLN A 262 -37.92 -7.80 3.88
C GLN A 262 -36.50 -7.48 4.37
N LYS A 263 -36.21 -7.75 5.64
CA LYS A 263 -34.87 -7.61 6.24
C LYS A 263 -34.03 -8.82 5.85
N TRP A 264 -32.98 -8.61 5.08
CA TRP A 264 -31.99 -9.62 4.68
C TRP A 264 -30.71 -9.44 5.49
N PHE A 265 -30.00 -10.54 5.77
CA PHE A 265 -28.73 -10.50 6.52
C PHE A 265 -27.59 -9.81 5.74
N ILE A 266 -27.68 -9.79 4.42
CA ILE A 266 -26.79 -9.04 3.53
C ILE A 266 -27.30 -7.62 3.30
N PRO A 267 -26.40 -6.64 2.99
CA PRO A 267 -26.81 -5.29 2.61
C PRO A 267 -27.82 -5.34 1.46
N TRP A 268 -29.04 -4.92 1.74
CA TRP A 268 -30.15 -4.89 0.78
C TRP A 268 -30.82 -3.52 0.83
N PRO A 269 -31.41 -3.00 -0.26
CA PRO A 269 -32.05 -1.68 -0.26
C PRO A 269 -33.12 -1.46 0.82
N SER A 270 -33.68 -2.53 1.39
CA SER A 270 -34.62 -2.46 2.51
C SER A 270 -33.99 -1.93 3.80
N TRP A 271 -32.67 -1.99 3.96
CA TRP A 271 -31.94 -1.41 5.11
C TRP A 271 -32.07 0.12 5.11
N GLY A 272 -32.03 0.73 3.92
CA GLY A 272 -32.20 2.18 3.75
C GLY A 272 -33.64 2.67 3.91
N ARG A 273 -34.65 1.77 3.81
CA ARG A 273 -36.07 2.13 3.94
C ARG A 273 -36.42 2.38 5.41
N GLY A 274 -36.41 3.66 5.79
CA GLY A 274 -36.73 4.12 7.14
C GLY A 274 -38.22 4.31 7.43
N TRP A 275 -39.08 4.30 6.40
CA TRP A 275 -40.49 4.63 6.50
C TRP A 275 -41.35 3.57 5.81
N TYR A 276 -42.53 3.27 6.35
CA TYR A 276 -43.55 2.42 5.73
C TYR A 276 -44.33 3.17 4.64
N CYS A 277 -45.09 2.44 3.82
CA CYS A 277 -45.97 3.06 2.82
C CYS A 277 -47.16 3.76 3.50
N LEU A 278 -47.69 4.81 2.87
CA LEU A 278 -48.90 5.51 3.32
C LEU A 278 -49.94 5.49 2.21
N LEU A 279 -51.14 4.98 2.53
CA LEU A 279 -52.31 5.02 1.66
C LEU A 279 -53.38 5.91 2.29
N VAL A 280 -53.89 6.87 1.51
CA VAL A 280 -54.97 7.77 1.92
C VAL A 280 -56.21 7.51 1.09
N LEU A 281 -57.30 7.12 1.73
CA LEU A 281 -58.63 6.94 1.14
C LEU A 281 -59.55 8.02 1.71
N ALA A 282 -59.42 9.25 1.20
CA ALA A 282 -60.21 10.41 1.65
C ALA A 282 -61.69 10.28 1.28
N GLU A 283 -62.00 9.65 0.15
CA GLU A 283 -63.37 9.34 -0.26
C GLU A 283 -63.40 7.89 -0.76
N PRO A 284 -63.48 6.88 0.13
CA PRO A 284 -63.21 5.49 -0.26
C PRO A 284 -64.10 4.95 -1.38
N GLY A 285 -65.32 5.49 -1.56
CA GLY A 285 -66.27 5.02 -2.56
C GLY A 285 -66.57 3.52 -2.46
N THR A 286 -67.07 2.93 -3.53
CA THR A 286 -67.39 1.49 -3.58
C THR A 286 -66.13 0.61 -3.57
N GLY A 287 -65.11 0.99 -4.35
CA GLY A 287 -63.87 0.22 -4.50
C GLY A 287 -62.99 0.25 -3.26
N GLY A 288 -62.82 1.41 -2.62
CA GLY A 288 -62.06 1.55 -1.38
C GLY A 288 -62.73 0.86 -0.19
N THR A 289 -64.05 0.98 -0.04
CA THR A 289 -64.80 0.26 1.01
C THR A 289 -64.66 -1.26 0.84
N ARG A 290 -64.82 -1.76 -0.40
CA ARG A 290 -64.62 -3.18 -0.72
C ARG A 290 -63.17 -3.61 -0.45
N PHE A 291 -62.19 -2.78 -0.80
CA PHE A 291 -60.77 -3.06 -0.55
C PHE A 291 -60.46 -3.19 0.94
N LEU A 292 -61.00 -2.31 1.79
CA LEU A 292 -60.82 -2.41 3.25
C LEU A 292 -61.42 -3.71 3.82
N SER A 293 -62.59 -4.13 3.32
CA SER A 293 -63.19 -5.43 3.67
C SER A 293 -62.32 -6.60 3.21
N VAL A 294 -61.87 -6.58 1.95
CA VAL A 294 -61.00 -7.64 1.40
C VAL A 294 -59.65 -7.69 2.13
N MET A 295 -59.11 -6.53 2.54
CA MET A 295 -57.88 -6.45 3.33
C MET A 295 -58.06 -7.11 4.70
N ARG A 296 -59.18 -6.85 5.39
CA ARG A 296 -59.53 -7.51 6.66
C ARG A 296 -59.56 -9.02 6.49
N ASP A 297 -60.25 -9.50 5.46
CA ASP A 297 -60.34 -10.92 5.13
C ASP A 297 -58.98 -11.54 4.83
N VAL A 298 -58.16 -10.89 4.00
CA VAL A 298 -56.82 -11.38 3.63
C VAL A 298 -55.91 -11.45 4.86
N ILE A 299 -55.96 -10.47 5.75
CA ILE A 299 -55.16 -10.46 6.97
C ILE A 299 -55.64 -11.56 7.93
N ALA A 300 -56.95 -11.73 8.11
CA ALA A 300 -57.52 -12.80 8.94
C ALA A 300 -57.17 -14.19 8.38
N ASP A 301 -57.27 -14.37 7.05
CA ASP A 301 -56.93 -15.62 6.39
C ASP A 301 -55.43 -15.92 6.51
N THR A 302 -54.57 -14.95 6.25
CA THR A 302 -53.13 -15.19 6.02
C THR A 302 -52.23 -14.87 7.21
N GLY A 303 -52.67 -14.02 8.13
CA GLY A 303 -51.85 -13.43 9.20
C GLY A 303 -50.80 -12.43 8.69
N ILE A 304 -50.90 -11.97 7.44
CA ILE A 304 -49.88 -11.14 6.80
C ILE A 304 -50.34 -9.68 6.76
N TYR A 305 -49.70 -8.85 7.58
CA TYR A 305 -49.87 -7.40 7.54
C TYR A 305 -48.95 -6.77 6.49
N PRO A 306 -49.45 -5.88 5.62
CA PRO A 306 -48.60 -5.14 4.70
C PRO A 306 -47.78 -4.07 5.46
N PRO A 307 -46.57 -3.73 5.01
CA PRO A 307 -45.79 -2.59 5.51
C PRO A 307 -46.37 -1.25 5.00
N MET A 308 -47.66 -1.02 5.28
CA MET A 308 -48.44 0.13 4.82
C MET A 308 -49.41 0.58 5.92
N LEU A 309 -49.39 1.86 6.27
CA LEU A 309 -50.41 2.52 7.07
C LEU A 309 -51.53 3.00 6.14
N VAL A 310 -52.79 2.81 6.54
CA VAL A 310 -53.95 3.29 5.77
C VAL A 310 -54.72 4.31 6.59
N LEU A 311 -54.94 5.50 6.01
CA LEU A 311 -55.87 6.51 6.51
C LEU A 311 -57.12 6.43 5.65
N ALA A 312 -58.26 6.06 6.24
CA ALA A 312 -59.53 5.97 5.53
C ALA A 312 -60.57 6.85 6.20
N ALA A 313 -61.26 7.69 5.43
CA ALA A 313 -62.36 8.52 5.91
C ALA A 313 -63.71 7.81 5.75
N GLY A 314 -64.68 8.11 6.60
CA GLY A 314 -66.03 7.55 6.52
C GLY A 314 -67.05 8.29 7.39
N ASP A 315 -68.31 8.24 6.97
CA ASP A 315 -69.41 8.94 7.67
C ASP A 315 -69.82 8.23 8.96
N ALA A 316 -69.58 6.92 9.05
CA ALA A 316 -69.90 6.09 10.21
C ALA A 316 -68.84 5.00 10.43
N PRO A 317 -68.71 4.48 11.66
CA PRO A 317 -67.82 3.35 11.94
C PRO A 317 -68.22 2.11 11.14
N LEU A 318 -67.23 1.33 10.70
CA LEU A 318 -67.51 0.06 10.04
C LEU A 318 -68.13 -0.95 11.04
N PRO A 319 -69.02 -1.86 10.60
CA PRO A 319 -69.57 -2.90 11.46
C PRO A 319 -68.46 -3.74 12.12
N ALA A 320 -68.67 -4.10 13.39
CA ALA A 320 -67.73 -4.86 14.22
C ALA A 320 -66.34 -4.20 14.28
N THR A 321 -66.29 -2.90 14.59
CA THR A 321 -65.05 -2.20 14.95
C THR A 321 -65.08 -1.77 16.42
N PRO A 322 -63.91 -1.52 17.05
CA PRO A 322 -63.84 -1.00 18.42
C PRO A 322 -64.62 0.32 18.60
N PRO A 323 -64.95 0.73 19.83
CA PRO A 323 -65.60 2.02 20.06
C PRO A 323 -64.73 3.18 19.55
N VAL A 324 -65.38 4.14 18.88
CA VAL A 324 -64.73 5.32 18.32
C VAL A 324 -64.14 6.17 19.43
N ARG A 325 -62.90 6.64 19.26
CA ARG A 325 -62.20 7.51 20.22
C ARG A 325 -61.88 8.88 19.61
N PRO A 326 -61.79 9.95 20.40
CA PRO A 326 -61.24 11.22 19.92
C PRO A 326 -59.80 11.08 19.40
N LEU A 327 -59.44 11.84 18.37
CA LEU A 327 -58.12 11.81 17.74
C LEU A 327 -56.98 12.13 18.73
N GLU A 328 -57.22 12.99 19.71
CA GLU A 328 -56.31 13.25 20.85
C GLU A 328 -55.90 11.99 21.64
N ARG A 329 -56.76 10.97 21.71
CA ARG A 329 -56.50 9.69 22.40
C ARG A 329 -55.98 8.60 21.45
N LEU A 330 -55.52 8.98 20.26
CA LEU A 330 -54.88 8.06 19.32
C LEU A 330 -53.68 7.28 19.91
N PRO A 331 -52.79 7.86 20.75
CA PRO A 331 -51.72 7.09 21.40
C PRO A 331 -52.25 5.91 22.22
N GLU A 332 -53.25 6.15 23.06
CA GLU A 332 -53.89 5.12 23.90
C GLU A 332 -54.58 4.07 23.04
N ALA A 333 -55.25 4.49 21.96
CA ALA A 333 -55.90 3.59 21.02
C ALA A 333 -54.91 2.65 20.32
N ILE A 334 -53.71 3.14 19.97
CA ILE A 334 -52.64 2.35 19.35
C ILE A 334 -52.05 1.35 20.35
N ASP A 335 -51.84 1.77 21.60
CA ASP A 335 -51.28 0.89 22.63
C ASP A 335 -52.25 -0.23 23.00
N ASP A 336 -53.54 0.08 23.14
CA ASP A 336 -54.60 -0.92 23.33
C ASP A 336 -54.69 -1.88 22.14
N TRP A 337 -54.63 -1.36 20.92
CA TRP A 337 -54.63 -2.15 19.69
C TRP A 337 -53.43 -3.10 19.60
N ARG A 338 -52.24 -2.66 20.02
CA ARG A 338 -51.05 -3.52 20.07
C ARG A 338 -51.15 -4.62 21.13
N ALA A 339 -51.86 -4.37 22.23
CA ALA A 339 -52.07 -5.32 23.31
C ALA A 339 -53.14 -6.38 22.97
N GLN A 340 -54.13 -6.01 22.15
CA GLN A 340 -55.27 -6.86 21.80
C GLN A 340 -55.29 -7.12 20.28
N VAL A 341 -54.66 -8.20 19.82
CA VAL A 341 -54.78 -8.62 18.41
C VAL A 341 -56.11 -9.37 18.27
N PRO A 342 -57.15 -8.78 17.64
CA PRO A 342 -57.28 -9.04 16.19
C PRO A 342 -58.04 -8.01 15.33
N ASP A 343 -58.35 -6.79 15.77
CA ASP A 343 -59.11 -5.86 14.91
C ASP A 343 -58.19 -4.98 14.07
N LEU A 344 -58.36 -4.95 12.76
CA LEU A 344 -57.49 -4.20 11.84
C LEU A 344 -57.70 -2.67 11.92
N PHE A 345 -58.85 -2.23 12.43
CA PHE A 345 -59.33 -0.85 12.35
C PHE A 345 -59.25 -0.16 13.71
N ILE A 346 -58.74 1.07 13.72
CA ILE A 346 -58.79 1.99 14.85
C ILE A 346 -59.68 3.16 14.44
N PRO A 347 -60.97 3.17 14.84
CA PRO A 347 -61.88 4.26 14.54
C PRO A 347 -61.63 5.47 15.44
N VAL A 348 -61.46 6.64 14.82
CA VAL A 348 -61.19 7.91 15.49
C VAL A 348 -62.07 9.04 14.96
N THR A 349 -62.64 9.86 15.84
CA THR A 349 -63.38 11.07 15.44
C THR A 349 -62.44 12.26 15.33
N VAL A 350 -62.65 13.11 14.32
CA VAL A 350 -61.84 14.34 14.10
C VAL A 350 -62.66 15.59 14.37
N ASN A 351 -62.13 16.52 15.17
CA ASN A 351 -62.71 17.84 15.40
C ASN A 351 -61.94 18.94 14.65
N GLU A 352 -62.63 20.01 14.24
CA GLU A 352 -62.11 21.10 13.41
C GLU A 352 -60.92 21.84 14.07
N SER A 353 -60.93 21.97 15.41
CA SER A 353 -59.84 22.60 16.17
C SER A 353 -58.53 21.80 16.16
N GLU A 354 -58.59 20.48 15.97
CA GLU A 354 -57.43 19.57 16.00
C GLU A 354 -56.59 19.63 14.71
N LEU A 355 -57.18 20.14 13.62
CA LEU A 355 -56.52 20.29 12.30
C LEU A 355 -55.59 21.52 12.23
N SER A 356 -55.74 22.47 13.15
CA SER A 356 -54.96 23.72 13.16
C SER A 356 -53.58 23.60 13.82
N ASP A 357 -53.32 22.51 14.56
CA ASP A 357 -52.07 22.26 15.31
C ASP A 357 -51.14 21.24 14.61
N ILE A 358 -51.37 21.04 13.31
CA ILE A 358 -50.59 20.19 12.40
C ILE A 358 -49.27 20.91 12.09
N GLY A 359 -48.26 20.72 12.95
CA GLY A 359 -46.93 21.31 12.80
C GLY A 359 -46.19 20.84 11.54
N ALA A 360 -45.20 21.63 11.10
CA ALA A 360 -44.36 21.31 9.94
C ALA A 360 -43.31 20.23 10.28
N PHE A 361 -43.63 18.96 10.03
CA PHE A 361 -42.67 17.85 10.07
C PHE A 361 -42.23 17.47 8.65
N ARG A 362 -40.93 17.24 8.44
CA ARG A 362 -40.42 16.65 7.20
C ARG A 362 -39.56 15.42 7.51
N PRO A 363 -39.96 14.22 7.05
CA PRO A 363 -39.17 13.02 7.26
C PRO A 363 -37.78 13.15 6.64
N THR A 364 -36.74 12.73 7.36
CA THR A 364 -35.36 12.75 6.82
C THR A 364 -34.95 11.39 6.27
N PRO A 365 -34.21 11.33 5.15
CA PRO A 365 -33.71 10.10 4.56
C PRO A 365 -32.40 9.60 5.21
N LEU A 366 -32.18 9.87 6.50
CA LEU A 366 -30.94 9.52 7.24
C LEU A 366 -30.54 8.04 7.08
N ARG A 367 -31.50 7.11 7.08
CA ARG A 367 -31.22 5.68 6.86
C ARG A 367 -30.77 5.36 5.44
N ALA A 368 -31.28 6.09 4.45
CA ALA A 368 -30.83 5.93 3.07
C ALA A 368 -29.36 6.36 2.94
N PHE A 369 -28.98 7.48 3.54
CA PHE A 369 -27.58 7.91 3.61
C PHE A 369 -26.69 6.91 4.34
N GLY A 370 -27.13 6.41 5.50
CA GLY A 370 -26.39 5.37 6.24
C GLY A 370 -26.18 4.09 5.41
N TYR A 371 -27.21 3.65 4.68
CA TYR A 371 -27.09 2.53 3.75
C TYR A 371 -26.05 2.79 2.66
N TRP A 372 -26.09 3.96 2.02
CA TRP A 372 -25.14 4.32 0.96
C TRP A 372 -23.71 4.48 1.49
N ALA A 373 -23.53 4.99 2.71
CA ALA A 373 -22.21 5.06 3.37
C ALA A 373 -21.61 3.66 3.60
N VAL A 374 -22.41 2.69 4.05
CA VAL A 374 -21.97 1.30 4.21
C VAL A 374 -21.61 0.68 2.85
N VAL A 375 -22.41 0.92 1.81
CA VAL A 375 -22.11 0.46 0.44
C VAL A 375 -20.80 1.07 -0.07
N ALA A 376 -20.58 2.37 0.13
CA ALA A 376 -19.36 3.06 -0.28
C ALA A 376 -18.12 2.54 0.46
N LEU A 377 -18.22 2.35 1.78
CA LEU A 377 -17.12 1.83 2.59
C LEU A 377 -16.71 0.42 2.15
N LEU A 378 -17.68 -0.45 1.87
CA LEU A 378 -17.41 -1.82 1.40
C LEU A 378 -16.89 -1.87 -0.04
N ALA A 379 -17.19 -0.88 -0.89
CA ALA A 379 -16.71 -0.81 -2.25
C ALA A 379 -15.32 -0.15 -2.39
N PHE A 380 -15.06 0.93 -1.63
CA PHE A 380 -13.87 1.77 -1.80
C PHE A 380 -12.83 1.62 -0.68
N GLY A 381 -13.22 1.20 0.53
CA GLY A 381 -12.30 1.05 1.66
C GLY A 381 -11.08 0.16 1.35
N PRO A 382 -11.26 -1.01 0.73
CA PRO A 382 -10.12 -1.87 0.39
C PRO A 382 -9.25 -1.33 -0.75
N LEU A 383 -9.81 -0.60 -1.72
CA LEU A 383 -9.04 0.05 -2.78
C LEU A 383 -8.07 1.10 -2.20
N ALA A 384 -8.46 1.79 -1.14
CA ALA A 384 -7.60 2.73 -0.43
C ALA A 384 -6.44 2.04 0.33
N VAL A 385 -6.65 0.80 0.80
CA VAL A 385 -5.61 -0.01 1.45
C VAL A 385 -4.60 -0.52 0.41
N VAL A 386 -5.08 -1.02 -0.74
CA VAL A 386 -4.23 -1.47 -1.86
C VAL A 386 -3.44 -0.31 -2.46
N GLY A 387 -4.03 0.88 -2.57
CA GLY A 387 -3.32 2.06 -3.05
C GLY A 387 -2.14 2.48 -2.15
N ARG A 388 -2.15 2.09 -0.87
CA ARG A 388 -1.05 2.37 0.06
C ARG A 388 0.13 1.40 -0.07
N THR A 389 -0.09 0.19 -0.56
CA THR A 389 0.96 -0.83 -0.74
C THR A 389 1.57 -0.80 -2.15
N TRP A 390 0.91 -0.18 -3.12
CA TRP A 390 1.44 0.02 -4.49
C TRP A 390 2.13 1.37 -4.72
N ILE A 391 2.03 2.33 -3.77
CA ILE A 391 2.56 3.70 -3.89
C ILE A 391 3.51 3.99 -2.70
N GLY A 392 4.34 3.03 -2.32
CA GLY A 392 5.29 3.21 -1.22
C GLY A 392 6.35 2.11 -1.20
N CYS A 393 7.44 2.34 -0.46
CA CYS A 393 8.50 1.35 -0.29
C CYS A 393 7.99 0.11 0.45
N GLY A 394 8.59 -1.05 0.15
CA GLY A 394 8.25 -2.35 0.73
C GLY A 394 8.46 -2.47 2.24
N GLY A 395 8.09 -3.62 2.81
CA GLY A 395 8.22 -3.87 4.25
C GLY A 395 9.70 -3.92 4.68
N GLY A 396 10.13 -3.01 5.57
CA GLY A 396 11.54 -2.85 5.96
C GLY A 396 12.24 -1.66 5.30
N LEU A 397 11.55 -1.00 4.36
CA LEU A 397 11.99 0.22 3.69
C LEU A 397 11.11 1.40 4.08
N ARG A 398 11.67 2.61 3.91
CA ARG A 398 10.96 3.89 4.07
C ARG A 398 11.38 4.81 2.95
N GLU A 399 10.43 5.59 2.45
CA GLU A 399 10.73 6.63 1.47
C GLU A 399 11.40 7.84 2.16
N VAL A 400 12.59 8.20 1.70
CA VAL A 400 13.33 9.40 2.13
C VAL A 400 13.89 10.08 0.89
N ALA A 401 13.46 11.31 0.62
CA ALA A 401 13.91 12.09 -0.55
C ALA A 401 13.81 11.31 -1.88
N GLU A 402 12.63 10.71 -2.13
CA GLU A 402 12.31 9.91 -3.33
C GLU A 402 13.18 8.65 -3.48
N GLN A 403 13.76 8.13 -2.38
CA GLN A 403 14.54 6.91 -2.35
C GLN A 403 13.97 5.93 -1.33
N CYS A 404 13.96 4.64 -1.66
CA CYS A 404 13.58 3.59 -0.73
C CYS A 404 14.81 3.10 0.07
N VAL A 405 14.92 3.59 1.31
CA VAL A 405 16.04 3.32 2.21
C VAL A 405 15.63 2.36 3.33
N GLY A 406 16.55 1.55 3.85
CA GLY A 406 16.26 0.53 4.86
C GLY A 406 16.90 -0.81 4.52
N LEU A 407 16.29 -1.91 4.94
CA LEU A 407 16.75 -3.27 4.65
C LEU A 407 15.71 -4.00 3.80
N SER A 408 16.13 -4.59 2.67
CA SER A 408 15.31 -5.49 1.87
C SER A 408 16.20 -6.45 1.08
N ASP A 409 15.68 -7.63 0.76
CA ASP A 409 16.30 -8.58 -0.15
C ASP A 409 15.70 -8.50 -1.57
N ASP A 410 14.67 -7.68 -1.79
CA ASP A 410 14.05 -7.44 -3.09
C ASP A 410 14.57 -6.15 -3.76
N LEU A 411 15.29 -6.31 -4.87
CA LEU A 411 15.79 -5.20 -5.66
C LEU A 411 14.67 -4.34 -6.28
N ASN A 412 13.47 -4.88 -6.49
CA ASN A 412 12.34 -4.10 -6.99
C ASN A 412 11.82 -3.12 -5.92
N GLU A 413 11.94 -3.46 -4.63
CA GLU A 413 11.54 -2.58 -3.54
C GLU A 413 12.59 -1.49 -3.26
N ILE A 414 13.88 -1.84 -3.39
CA ILE A 414 15.00 -0.90 -3.21
C ILE A 414 15.08 0.10 -4.38
N ASP A 415 14.76 -0.35 -5.59
CA ASP A 415 14.95 0.39 -6.85
C ASP A 415 16.38 0.97 -6.97
N PRO A 416 17.41 0.11 -6.96
CA PRO A 416 18.80 0.54 -6.91
C PRO A 416 19.21 1.28 -8.18
N ASP A 417 20.30 2.06 -8.08
CA ASP A 417 20.89 2.74 -9.24
C ASP A 417 21.18 1.73 -10.37
N PRO A 418 20.83 2.03 -11.64
CA PRO A 418 21.04 1.13 -12.78
C PRO A 418 22.49 0.65 -12.95
N LEU A 419 23.48 1.41 -12.47
CA LEU A 419 24.88 1.00 -12.49
C LEU A 419 25.18 -0.18 -11.54
N LEU A 420 24.42 -0.32 -10.46
CA LEU A 420 24.57 -1.40 -9.47
C LEU A 420 23.80 -2.66 -9.84
N ALA A 421 22.75 -2.55 -10.66
CA ALA A 421 21.84 -3.65 -10.98
C ALA A 421 22.54 -4.95 -11.40
N PRO A 422 23.53 -4.96 -12.32
CA PRO A 422 24.20 -6.22 -12.72
C PRO A 422 24.92 -6.93 -11.56
N ILE A 423 25.49 -6.17 -10.64
CA ILE A 423 26.24 -6.68 -9.48
C ILE A 423 25.26 -7.20 -8.43
N LEU A 424 24.23 -6.41 -8.09
CA LEU A 424 23.22 -6.77 -7.11
C LEU A 424 22.41 -8.00 -7.53
N GLU A 425 22.04 -8.09 -8.81
CA GLU A 425 21.38 -9.27 -9.36
C GLU A 425 22.28 -10.51 -9.26
N ARG A 426 23.60 -10.36 -9.46
CA ARG A 426 24.53 -11.49 -9.31
C ARG A 426 24.61 -11.96 -7.86
N ILE A 427 24.66 -11.04 -6.89
CA ILE A 427 24.61 -11.38 -5.46
C ILE A 427 23.27 -12.06 -5.12
N GLN A 428 22.13 -11.53 -5.59
CA GLN A 428 20.84 -12.19 -5.39
C GLN A 428 20.78 -13.60 -6.00
N ARG A 429 21.44 -13.85 -7.13
CA ARG A 429 21.57 -15.20 -7.68
C ARG A 429 22.40 -16.08 -6.74
N GLN A 430 23.56 -15.60 -6.28
CA GLN A 430 24.38 -16.34 -5.31
C GLN A 430 23.66 -16.62 -3.98
N ASN A 431 22.81 -15.69 -3.51
CA ASN A 431 21.97 -15.89 -2.33
C ASN A 431 20.89 -16.95 -2.53
N ARG A 432 20.37 -17.11 -3.76
CA ARG A 432 19.37 -18.13 -4.11
C ARG A 432 19.99 -19.49 -4.40
N ASP A 433 21.25 -19.50 -4.83
CA ASP A 433 22.01 -20.71 -5.17
C ASP A 433 22.64 -21.40 -3.93
N VAL A 434 22.34 -20.94 -2.70
CA VAL A 434 22.74 -21.64 -1.47
C VAL A 434 22.05 -23.01 -1.40
N GLU A 435 22.76 -24.03 -0.92
CA GLU A 435 22.33 -25.43 -0.95
C GLU A 435 21.44 -25.79 0.24
N ASP A 436 20.35 -26.53 -0.05
CA ASP A 436 19.49 -27.10 0.98
C ASP A 436 20.28 -28.07 1.87
N GLY A 437 20.29 -27.80 3.18
CA GLY A 437 20.95 -28.64 4.19
C GLY A 437 22.31 -28.13 4.68
N GLN A 438 22.86 -27.06 4.10
CA GLN A 438 24.01 -26.34 4.67
C GLN A 438 23.55 -25.24 5.63
N ARG A 439 24.35 -24.93 6.65
CA ARG A 439 24.10 -23.76 7.52
C ARG A 439 24.43 -22.49 6.73
N VAL A 440 23.44 -21.61 6.56
CA VAL A 440 23.58 -20.35 5.83
C VAL A 440 23.76 -19.21 6.80
N ILE A 441 24.89 -18.52 6.72
CA ILE A 441 25.25 -17.38 7.56
C ILE A 441 25.02 -16.08 6.79
N THR A 442 24.32 -15.14 7.41
CA THR A 442 23.94 -13.85 6.81
C THR A 442 24.94 -12.76 7.17
N VAL A 443 25.37 -12.01 6.16
CA VAL A 443 26.18 -10.79 6.30
C VAL A 443 25.42 -9.63 5.66
N PHE A 444 25.30 -8.51 6.35
CA PHE A 444 24.64 -7.32 5.80
C PHE A 444 25.63 -6.42 5.08
N TYR A 445 25.29 -5.92 3.89
CA TYR A 445 25.99 -4.81 3.27
C TYR A 445 25.27 -3.50 3.57
N LEU A 446 25.92 -2.57 4.27
CA LEU A 446 25.41 -1.21 4.53
C LEU A 446 26.16 -0.20 3.66
N GLY A 447 25.46 0.35 2.68
CA GLY A 447 25.99 1.36 1.77
C GLY A 447 24.89 2.02 0.92
N PRO A 448 25.24 3.03 0.11
CA PRO A 448 24.29 3.69 -0.77
C PRO A 448 24.02 2.79 -1.98
N LEU A 449 22.76 2.37 -2.13
CA LEU A 449 22.28 1.62 -3.30
C LEU A 449 21.44 2.49 -4.23
N THR A 450 20.97 3.64 -3.74
CA THR A 450 20.18 4.62 -4.48
C THR A 450 20.87 5.98 -4.46
N THR A 451 20.63 6.78 -5.49
CA THR A 451 21.04 8.20 -5.56
C THR A 451 20.02 8.99 -6.36
N ASN A 452 19.76 10.23 -5.96
CA ASN A 452 18.98 11.17 -6.77
C ASN A 452 19.85 12.06 -7.69
N ARG A 453 21.19 11.99 -7.56
CA ARG A 453 22.13 12.66 -8.45
C ARG A 453 22.53 11.72 -9.58
N SER A 454 22.28 12.13 -10.82
CA SER A 454 22.74 11.42 -12.01
C SER A 454 24.27 11.39 -12.07
N GLY A 455 24.84 10.21 -12.30
CA GLY A 455 26.29 10.01 -12.42
C GLY A 455 27.08 10.03 -11.09
N GLY A 456 26.42 9.72 -9.97
CA GLY A 456 26.98 9.87 -8.62
C GLY A 456 28.21 9.00 -8.32
N ASP A 457 29.31 9.65 -7.95
CA ASP A 457 30.59 8.99 -7.65
C ASP A 457 30.54 8.03 -6.44
N GLN A 458 29.60 8.24 -5.51
CA GLN A 458 29.33 7.30 -4.42
C GLN A 458 28.93 5.90 -4.94
N ILE A 459 28.23 5.83 -6.08
CA ILE A 459 27.77 4.58 -6.68
C ILE A 459 28.96 3.81 -7.24
N SER A 460 29.97 4.50 -7.77
CA SER A 460 31.23 3.90 -8.23
C SER A 460 31.96 3.15 -7.13
N GLY A 461 32.03 3.76 -5.92
CA GLY A 461 32.59 3.13 -4.73
C GLY A 461 31.82 1.86 -4.35
N SER A 462 30.49 1.98 -4.20
CA SER A 462 29.58 0.85 -3.91
C SER A 462 29.72 -0.29 -4.93
N MET A 463 29.82 0.03 -6.23
CA MET A 463 30.02 -0.97 -7.28
C MET A 463 31.30 -1.79 -7.04
N GLY A 464 32.41 -1.11 -6.70
CA GLY A 464 33.66 -1.78 -6.37
C GLY A 464 33.52 -2.67 -5.14
N GLU A 465 33.05 -2.12 -4.02
CA GLU A 465 32.88 -2.86 -2.77
C GLU A 465 32.03 -4.12 -2.96
N LEU A 466 30.85 -3.98 -3.58
CA LEU A 466 29.94 -5.08 -3.84
C LEU A 466 30.53 -6.12 -4.80
N ALA A 467 31.32 -5.72 -5.80
CA ALA A 467 32.01 -6.66 -6.68
C ALA A 467 33.01 -7.54 -5.89
N GLY A 468 33.77 -6.93 -4.98
CA GLY A 468 34.69 -7.65 -4.08
C GLY A 468 33.97 -8.63 -3.15
N ILE A 469 32.89 -8.16 -2.53
CA ILE A 469 32.03 -8.95 -1.65
C ILE A 469 31.44 -10.15 -2.41
N ALA A 470 30.89 -9.91 -3.61
CA ALA A 470 30.30 -10.95 -4.44
C ALA A 470 31.33 -11.97 -4.95
N ALA A 471 32.57 -11.54 -5.20
CA ALA A 471 33.66 -12.44 -5.57
C ALA A 471 34.02 -13.36 -4.40
N ARG A 472 34.17 -12.81 -3.18
CA ARG A 472 34.47 -13.60 -1.98
C ARG A 472 33.31 -14.52 -1.59
N GLN A 473 32.07 -14.05 -1.68
CA GLN A 473 30.87 -14.87 -1.42
C GLN A 473 30.86 -16.09 -2.35
N LEU A 474 31.06 -15.88 -3.66
CA LEU A 474 31.11 -16.97 -4.63
C LEU A 474 32.24 -17.96 -4.33
N ALA A 475 33.44 -17.46 -4.04
CA ALA A 475 34.60 -18.30 -3.74
C ALA A 475 34.39 -19.15 -2.47
N TYR A 476 33.85 -18.54 -1.42
CA TYR A 476 33.59 -19.22 -0.15
C TYR A 476 32.45 -20.24 -0.26
N ASN A 477 31.35 -19.91 -0.95
CA ASN A 477 30.20 -20.82 -1.08
C ASN A 477 30.50 -22.07 -1.91
N ARG A 478 31.50 -22.02 -2.82
CA ARG A 478 32.00 -23.18 -3.59
C ARG A 478 32.75 -24.21 -2.75
N LEU A 479 33.09 -23.91 -1.49
CA LEU A 479 33.70 -24.88 -0.59
C LEU A 479 32.70 -25.92 -0.04
N HIS A 480 31.41 -25.80 -0.39
CA HIS A 480 30.32 -26.74 -0.03
C HIS A 480 30.25 -27.08 1.48
N SER A 481 30.45 -26.07 2.33
CA SER A 481 30.31 -26.13 3.79
C SER A 481 29.27 -25.10 4.27
N TRP A 482 29.47 -24.44 5.42
CA TRP A 482 28.67 -23.26 5.77
C TRP A 482 28.76 -22.23 4.65
N GLN A 483 27.63 -21.67 4.24
CA GLN A 483 27.52 -20.74 3.12
C GLN A 483 27.18 -19.33 3.59
N ILE A 484 27.49 -18.34 2.77
CA ILE A 484 27.23 -16.92 3.02
C ILE A 484 26.10 -16.43 2.13
N ARG A 485 25.17 -15.72 2.77
CA ARG A 485 24.15 -14.89 2.12
C ARG A 485 24.43 -13.42 2.44
N VAL A 486 24.33 -12.56 1.44
CA VAL A 486 24.52 -11.11 1.61
C VAL A 486 23.17 -10.39 1.50
N GLU A 487 22.71 -9.75 2.56
CA GLU A 487 21.46 -8.95 2.56
C GLU A 487 21.79 -7.45 2.46
N PHE A 488 20.89 -6.66 1.86
CA PHE A 488 21.18 -5.27 1.47
C PHE A 488 20.51 -4.24 2.39
N ALA A 489 21.33 -3.41 3.02
CA ALA A 489 20.90 -2.27 3.82
C ALA A 489 21.22 -0.96 3.05
N ASN A 490 20.22 -0.43 2.34
CA ASN A 490 20.36 0.82 1.60
C ASN A 490 20.38 2.02 2.57
N ALA A 491 21.56 2.62 2.72
CA ALA A 491 21.77 3.83 3.51
C ALA A 491 21.27 5.11 2.81
N GLY A 492 20.83 5.00 1.56
CA GLY A 492 20.47 6.12 0.71
C GLY A 492 21.67 6.99 0.35
N GLN A 493 21.40 8.02 -0.45
CA GLN A 493 22.40 9.01 -0.82
C GLN A 493 23.17 9.56 0.37
N ASP A 494 24.47 9.75 0.18
CA ASP A 494 25.35 10.42 1.12
C ASP A 494 25.38 9.78 2.53
N PHE A 495 24.91 8.53 2.67
CA PHE A 495 24.69 7.83 3.94
C PHE A 495 23.71 8.52 4.91
N VAL A 496 22.86 9.44 4.40
CA VAL A 496 21.92 10.22 5.24
C VAL A 496 20.96 9.32 6.04
N SER A 497 20.66 8.12 5.53
CA SER A 497 19.79 7.14 6.20
C SER A 497 20.55 5.95 6.80
N ALA A 498 21.86 6.05 6.99
CA ALA A 498 22.68 4.97 7.56
C ALA A 498 22.18 4.51 8.94
N ALA A 499 21.82 5.44 9.83
CA ALA A 499 21.26 5.10 11.14
C ALA A 499 19.94 4.33 11.05
N TYR A 500 19.08 4.68 10.08
CA TYR A 500 17.83 3.96 9.84
C TYR A 500 18.08 2.56 9.29
N ALA A 501 18.97 2.42 8.30
CA ALA A 501 19.36 1.13 7.76
C ALA A 501 19.99 0.21 8.83
N ALA A 502 20.83 0.77 9.71
CA ALA A 502 21.39 0.07 10.86
C ALA A 502 20.33 -0.38 11.88
N GLN A 503 19.32 0.44 12.12
CA GLN A 503 18.18 0.04 12.97
C GLN A 503 17.44 -1.15 12.35
N MET A 504 17.23 -1.17 11.03
CA MET A 504 16.60 -2.31 10.35
C MET A 504 17.47 -3.58 10.38
N ILE A 505 18.80 -3.46 10.25
CA ILE A 505 19.73 -4.57 10.50
C ILE A 505 19.56 -5.12 11.91
N LYS A 506 19.55 -4.24 12.93
CA LYS A 506 19.39 -4.64 14.33
C LYS A 506 18.09 -5.40 14.56
N ASP A 507 16.98 -4.92 13.98
CA ASP A 507 15.67 -5.54 14.12
C ASP A 507 15.61 -6.90 13.40
N ARG A 508 16.16 -6.98 12.18
CA ARG A 508 16.31 -8.24 11.43
C ARG A 508 17.19 -9.26 12.17
N ALA A 509 18.17 -8.78 12.92
CA ALA A 509 19.10 -9.62 13.66
C ALA A 509 18.60 -10.09 15.02
N ALA A 510 17.50 -9.54 15.51
CA ALA A 510 16.97 -9.88 16.82
C ALA A 510 16.52 -11.35 16.87
N GLY A 511 17.27 -12.18 17.60
CA GLY A 511 16.94 -13.60 17.82
C GLY A 511 17.39 -14.55 16.71
N ASP A 512 18.08 -14.07 15.68
CA ASP A 512 18.66 -14.90 14.61
C ASP A 512 20.14 -15.22 14.96
N PRO A 513 20.47 -16.49 15.26
CA PRO A 513 21.83 -16.88 15.61
C PRO A 513 22.78 -16.95 14.41
N ASP A 514 22.26 -16.95 13.18
CA ASP A 514 23.01 -17.19 11.94
C ASP A 514 23.46 -15.90 11.24
N ILE A 515 23.58 -14.81 11.98
CA ILE A 515 24.09 -13.53 11.49
C ILE A 515 25.54 -13.37 11.91
N ALA A 516 26.40 -13.01 10.96
CA ALA A 516 27.82 -12.83 11.21
C ALA A 516 28.25 -11.38 11.43
N GLY A 517 27.54 -10.40 10.88
CA GLY A 517 27.96 -9.00 10.96
C GLY A 517 27.43 -8.13 9.83
N ALA A 518 27.91 -6.89 9.82
CA ALA A 518 27.69 -5.94 8.73
C ALA A 518 29.02 -5.48 8.12
N ILE A 519 29.04 -5.26 6.82
CA ILE A 519 30.17 -4.74 6.04
C ILE A 519 29.76 -3.50 5.26
N GLY A 520 30.72 -2.65 4.92
CA GLY A 520 30.48 -1.40 4.17
C GLY A 520 30.92 -0.19 4.98
N PHE A 521 29.99 0.70 5.34
CA PHE A 521 30.28 1.91 6.14
C PHE A 521 31.34 2.84 5.51
N ALA A 522 31.45 2.84 4.19
CA ALA A 522 32.52 3.48 3.44
C ALA A 522 32.74 4.97 3.80
N TRP A 523 31.67 5.74 3.97
CA TRP A 523 31.81 7.18 4.22
C TRP A 523 31.92 7.53 5.69
N SER A 524 32.94 8.34 6.01
CA SER A 524 33.15 8.93 7.33
C SER A 524 32.22 10.12 7.55
N ARG A 525 31.02 9.84 8.09
CA ARG A 525 30.02 10.86 8.44
C ARG A 525 29.45 10.62 9.83
N THR A 526 28.85 11.66 10.40
CA THR A 526 28.13 11.55 11.69
C THR A 526 27.00 10.52 11.65
N GLU A 527 26.28 10.39 10.53
CA GLU A 527 25.22 9.39 10.36
C GLU A 527 25.78 7.96 10.35
N THR A 528 27.00 7.78 9.83
CA THR A 528 27.74 6.53 9.93
C THR A 528 28.15 6.25 11.38
N GLN A 529 28.54 7.28 12.16
CA GLN A 529 28.80 7.11 13.60
C GLN A 529 27.55 6.67 14.36
N ASP A 530 26.39 7.24 14.03
CA ASP A 530 25.11 6.84 14.64
C ASP A 530 24.75 5.40 14.30
N ALA A 531 24.95 4.99 13.04
CA ALA A 531 24.80 3.60 12.61
C ALA A 531 25.73 2.65 13.37
N ILE A 532 27.02 3.03 13.51
CA ILE A 532 28.01 2.27 14.27
C ILE A 532 27.57 2.10 15.72
N ARG A 533 27.09 3.18 16.35
CA ARG A 533 26.61 3.14 17.74
C ARG A 533 25.45 2.16 17.90
N LEU A 534 24.43 2.25 17.03
CA LEU A 534 23.24 1.40 17.09
C LEU A 534 23.58 -0.10 17.00
N LEU A 535 24.49 -0.46 16.11
CA LEU A 535 24.93 -1.84 15.91
C LEU A 535 25.90 -2.30 17.01
N SER A 536 26.74 -1.41 17.53
CA SER A 536 27.60 -1.67 18.69
C SER A 536 26.78 -2.00 19.93
N ASP A 537 25.70 -1.24 20.18
CA ASP A 537 24.75 -1.48 21.26
C ASP A 537 24.01 -2.81 21.10
N ALA A 538 23.97 -3.36 19.88
CA ALA A 538 23.44 -4.69 19.56
C ALA A 538 24.52 -5.80 19.53
N HIS A 539 25.76 -5.48 19.91
CA HIS A 539 26.93 -6.39 19.83
C HIS A 539 27.17 -6.97 18.43
N MET A 540 26.77 -6.24 17.38
CA MET A 540 26.96 -6.65 15.99
C MET A 540 28.35 -6.21 15.50
N PRO A 541 29.24 -7.14 15.07
CA PRO A 541 30.51 -6.76 14.48
C PRO A 541 30.29 -6.05 13.14
N MET A 542 31.07 -5.00 12.91
CA MET A 542 31.03 -4.18 11.70
C MET A 542 32.43 -4.08 11.13
N LEU A 543 32.58 -4.39 9.84
CA LEU A 543 33.83 -4.19 9.12
C LEU A 543 33.67 -3.07 8.12
N SER A 544 34.39 -1.96 8.33
CA SER A 544 34.39 -0.88 7.37
C SER A 544 35.35 -1.15 6.23
N THR A 545 34.98 -0.75 5.02
CA THR A 545 35.80 -0.89 3.81
C THR A 545 36.78 0.28 3.64
N THR A 546 36.33 1.42 3.12
CA THR A 546 37.13 2.61 2.80
C THR A 546 36.96 3.75 3.81
N ASN A 547 36.43 3.46 5.00
CA ASN A 547 36.27 4.46 6.06
C ASN A 547 37.61 4.79 6.74
N THR A 548 38.09 6.02 6.55
CA THR A 548 39.43 6.44 6.94
C THR A 548 39.49 7.43 8.11
N ALA A 549 38.42 8.16 8.44
CA ALA A 549 38.52 9.18 9.48
C ALA A 549 38.74 8.58 10.87
N ASP A 550 39.79 9.00 11.57
CA ASP A 550 40.15 8.49 12.91
C ASP A 550 39.01 8.65 13.91
N THR A 551 38.18 9.68 13.73
CA THR A 551 37.04 10.01 14.58
C THR A 551 35.80 9.15 14.36
N THR A 552 35.59 8.52 13.19
CA THR A 552 34.39 7.70 12.90
C THR A 552 34.05 6.69 14.00
N PRO A 553 34.97 5.83 14.49
CA PRO A 553 34.65 4.83 15.51
C PRO A 553 34.29 5.41 16.88
N LEU A 554 34.54 6.70 17.15
CA LEU A 554 34.44 7.33 18.47
C LEU A 554 32.99 7.64 18.92
N VAL A 555 32.18 6.60 19.11
CA VAL A 555 30.73 6.73 19.35
C VAL A 555 30.33 6.82 20.83
N TYR A 556 31.25 6.58 21.77
CA TYR A 556 30.99 6.59 23.22
C TYR A 556 31.79 7.66 23.96
N GLY A 557 31.57 8.94 23.63
CA GLY A 557 32.20 10.05 24.33
C GLY A 557 33.73 10.05 24.21
N ARG A 558 34.22 9.96 22.96
CA ARG A 558 35.65 9.80 22.56
C ARG A 558 36.24 8.41 22.73
N LYS A 559 35.45 7.39 23.08
CA LYS A 559 35.89 5.99 23.05
C LYS A 559 35.44 5.30 21.76
N PRO A 560 36.30 4.49 21.13
CA PRO A 560 35.94 3.74 19.94
C PRO A 560 34.88 2.67 20.24
N SER A 561 34.13 2.27 19.22
CA SER A 561 33.25 1.11 19.31
C SER A 561 34.05 -0.19 19.47
N PRO A 562 33.67 -1.07 20.42
CA PRO A 562 34.30 -2.38 20.58
C PRO A 562 33.93 -3.39 19.48
N SER A 563 32.99 -3.04 18.61
CA SER A 563 32.47 -3.90 17.54
C SER A 563 32.78 -3.37 16.14
N PHE A 564 33.45 -2.23 16.03
CA PHE A 564 33.87 -1.67 14.75
C PHE A 564 35.32 -2.08 14.45
N PHE A 565 35.53 -2.63 13.27
CA PHE A 565 36.81 -3.09 12.74
C PHE A 565 37.09 -2.37 11.43
N ARG A 566 38.26 -1.76 11.30
CA ARG A 566 38.60 -0.93 10.14
C ARG A 566 39.55 -1.65 9.20
N MET A 567 39.18 -1.77 7.92
CA MET A 567 40.07 -2.30 6.88
C MET A 567 41.01 -1.24 6.31
N ALA A 568 40.56 0.00 6.11
CA ALA A 568 41.39 1.07 5.56
C ALA A 568 42.45 1.59 6.54
N ALA A 569 43.57 2.09 6.02
CA ALA A 569 44.50 2.88 6.81
C ALA A 569 43.85 4.22 7.21
N PRO A 570 43.96 4.66 8.48
CA PRO A 570 43.33 5.89 8.92
C PRO A 570 43.93 7.15 8.29
N ASN A 571 43.15 8.22 8.29
CA ASN A 571 43.54 9.54 7.83
C ASN A 571 44.79 10.08 8.52
N SER A 572 45.00 9.77 9.80
CA SER A 572 46.24 10.09 10.52
C SER A 572 47.48 9.48 9.86
N ALA A 573 47.37 8.25 9.33
CA ALA A 573 48.43 7.61 8.56
C ALA A 573 48.55 8.20 7.15
N GLN A 574 47.42 8.50 6.50
CA GLN A 574 47.42 9.18 5.19
C GLN A 574 48.06 10.57 5.24
N ALA A 575 47.78 11.34 6.29
CA ALA A 575 48.36 12.66 6.49
C ALA A 575 49.88 12.59 6.73
N LYS A 576 50.37 11.56 7.44
CA LYS A 576 51.82 11.30 7.57
C LYS A 576 52.44 10.96 6.21
N ALA A 577 51.78 10.14 5.40
CA ALA A 577 52.25 9.81 4.05
C ALA A 577 52.24 11.05 3.13
N ALA A 578 51.19 11.86 3.17
CA ALA A 578 51.09 13.13 2.45
C ALA A 578 52.20 14.10 2.87
N GLU A 579 52.43 14.26 4.18
CA GLU A 579 53.53 15.05 4.74
C GLU A 579 54.89 14.56 4.20
N TYR A 580 55.13 13.26 4.19
CA TYR A 580 56.35 12.67 3.63
C TYR A 580 56.52 13.02 2.14
N TRP A 581 55.49 12.79 1.31
CA TRP A 581 55.58 13.07 -0.13
C TRP A 581 55.68 14.55 -0.46
N LEU A 582 55.08 15.43 0.34
CA LEU A 582 55.28 16.89 0.20
C LEU A 582 56.71 17.31 0.59
N GLN A 583 57.34 16.62 1.54
CA GLN A 583 58.73 16.87 1.94
C GLN A 583 59.76 16.34 0.93
N GLN A 584 59.49 15.19 0.30
CA GLN A 584 60.33 14.66 -0.79
C GLN A 584 60.10 15.40 -2.11
N GLY A 585 58.90 15.93 -2.30
CA GLY A 585 58.41 16.48 -3.55
C GLY A 585 57.50 15.48 -4.27
N LEU A 586 56.34 15.97 -4.73
CA LEU A 586 55.49 15.21 -5.64
C LEU A 586 56.25 14.95 -6.96
N PRO A 587 55.83 13.98 -7.79
CA PRO A 587 56.45 13.70 -9.08
C PRO A 587 56.77 14.97 -9.87
N GLY A 588 58.00 15.05 -10.40
CA GLY A 588 58.47 16.17 -11.20
C GLY A 588 58.75 17.48 -10.45
N GLY A 589 58.79 17.51 -9.11
CA GLY A 589 59.11 18.73 -8.38
C GLY A 589 59.82 18.53 -7.05
N ALA A 590 60.24 19.64 -6.46
CA ALA A 590 61.00 19.66 -5.20
C ALA A 590 60.08 19.63 -3.96
N LYS A 591 60.72 19.55 -2.79
CA LYS A 591 60.13 19.78 -1.47
C LYS A 591 59.22 21.00 -1.47
N VAL A 592 58.03 20.86 -0.91
CA VAL A 592 57.00 21.91 -0.88
C VAL A 592 56.97 22.56 0.52
N PRO A 593 57.28 23.87 0.63
CA PRO A 593 57.14 24.60 1.89
C PRO A 593 55.70 24.62 2.42
N ALA A 594 55.53 24.69 3.75
CA ALA A 594 54.21 24.62 4.37
C ALA A 594 53.27 25.77 3.97
N ASP A 595 53.81 26.98 3.80
CA ASP A 595 53.07 28.16 3.34
C ASP A 595 52.71 28.13 1.85
N LYS A 596 53.22 27.13 1.11
CA LYS A 596 52.93 26.88 -0.30
C LYS A 596 51.95 25.73 -0.54
N VAL A 597 51.42 25.15 0.53
CA VAL A 597 50.35 24.14 0.47
C VAL A 597 49.02 24.80 0.80
N ALA A 598 48.07 24.72 -0.13
CA ALA A 598 46.69 25.12 0.08
C ALA A 598 45.83 23.87 0.31
N ILE A 599 45.24 23.73 1.49
CA ILE A 599 44.38 22.61 1.84
C ILE A 599 42.95 22.99 1.47
N LEU A 600 42.37 22.28 0.50
CA LEU A 600 40.98 22.44 0.11
C LEU A 600 40.14 21.53 1.01
N LEU A 601 39.41 22.15 1.94
CA LEU A 601 38.65 21.50 3.01
C LEU A 601 37.16 21.52 2.67
N GLU A 602 36.57 20.35 2.47
CA GLU A 602 35.13 20.22 2.34
C GLU A 602 34.47 20.31 3.71
N ALA A 603 33.39 21.08 3.78
CA ALA A 603 32.55 21.16 4.95
C ALA A 603 31.08 21.13 4.54
N ASP A 604 30.21 20.68 5.44
CA ASP A 604 28.78 20.90 5.32
C ASP A 604 28.27 21.77 6.48
N GLU A 605 27.10 22.38 6.29
CA GLU A 605 26.50 23.31 7.27
C GLU A 605 26.22 22.67 8.63
N LEU A 606 25.96 21.36 8.62
CA LEU A 606 25.61 20.58 9.80
C LEU A 606 26.83 19.90 10.44
N LYS A 607 28.04 20.12 9.89
CA LYS A 607 29.31 19.51 10.30
C LYS A 607 29.27 17.97 10.31
N ARG A 608 28.60 17.37 9.31
CA ARG A 608 28.41 15.92 9.20
C ARG A 608 29.53 15.22 8.43
N GLU A 609 30.24 15.95 7.58
CA GLU A 609 31.44 15.50 6.86
C GLU A 609 32.64 15.36 7.81
N LEU A 610 33.05 14.13 8.11
CA LEU A 610 34.16 13.84 9.04
C LEU A 610 35.47 13.56 8.31
N TYR A 611 35.45 13.01 7.10
CA TYR A 611 36.66 12.61 6.37
C TYR A 611 37.55 13.81 6.05
N SER A 612 36.98 14.84 5.43
CA SER A 612 37.76 15.99 4.93
C SER A 612 38.43 16.75 6.08
N GLN A 613 37.66 17.02 7.14
CA GLN A 613 38.15 17.69 8.35
C GLN A 613 39.23 16.89 9.07
N ASP A 614 39.05 15.58 9.21
CA ASP A 614 39.97 14.71 9.92
C ASP A 614 41.30 14.55 9.17
N LEU A 615 41.26 14.44 7.83
CA LEU A 615 42.47 14.41 6.99
C LEU A 615 43.25 15.74 7.06
N ALA A 616 42.55 16.88 6.96
CA ALA A 616 43.16 18.20 7.10
C ALA A 616 43.78 18.41 8.50
N ASP A 617 43.10 17.94 9.55
CA ASP A 617 43.59 18.00 10.93
C ASP A 617 44.80 17.08 11.17
N GLY A 618 44.83 15.90 10.53
CA GLY A 618 45.98 15.00 10.54
C GLY A 618 47.25 15.66 9.99
N LEU A 619 47.11 16.54 8.98
CA LEU A 619 48.23 17.25 8.36
C LEU A 619 48.62 18.54 9.11
N THR A 620 47.69 19.16 9.84
CA THR A 620 47.89 20.51 10.42
C THR A 620 47.92 20.56 11.95
N LYS A 621 47.18 19.69 12.63
CA LYS A 621 46.97 19.73 14.09
C LYS A 621 47.60 18.56 14.84
N ARG A 622 48.01 17.49 14.12
CA ARG A 622 48.74 16.37 14.72
C ARG A 622 50.00 16.86 15.42
N GLN A 623 50.35 16.25 16.55
CA GLN A 623 51.61 16.53 17.23
C GLN A 623 52.80 16.27 16.28
N GLY A 624 53.66 17.29 16.14
CA GLY A 624 54.81 17.23 15.23
C GLY A 624 54.47 17.43 13.74
N ALA A 625 53.25 17.87 13.40
CA ALA A 625 52.87 18.19 12.02
C ALA A 625 53.76 19.30 11.42
N LEU A 626 54.40 19.00 10.29
CA LEU A 626 55.28 19.93 9.56
C LEU A 626 54.49 21.00 8.79
N TYR A 627 53.23 20.70 8.49
CA TYR A 627 52.34 21.55 7.69
C TYR A 627 51.31 22.32 8.54
N ALA A 628 51.56 22.50 9.85
CA ALA A 628 50.69 23.24 10.75
C ALA A 628 50.37 24.70 10.34
N LYS A 629 51.18 25.29 9.44
CA LYS A 629 50.99 26.64 8.90
C LYS A 629 50.35 26.66 7.50
N ALA A 630 50.01 25.51 6.93
CA ALA A 630 49.34 25.44 5.64
C ALA A 630 47.97 26.12 5.73
N ARG A 631 47.59 26.88 4.70
CA ARG A 631 46.32 27.60 4.68
C ARG A 631 45.18 26.64 4.30
N GLN A 632 44.05 26.75 5.01
CA GLN A 632 42.84 25.98 4.71
C GLN A 632 41.83 26.87 3.99
N TYR A 633 41.28 26.36 2.89
CA TYR A 633 40.27 27.00 2.07
C TYR A 633 39.01 26.13 2.12
N VAL A 634 37.99 26.63 2.79
CA VAL A 634 36.77 25.86 3.08
C VAL A 634 35.75 26.04 1.96
N PHE A 635 35.21 24.92 1.46
CA PHE A 635 34.15 24.92 0.47
C PHE A 635 33.00 23.98 0.88
N ARG A 636 31.81 24.22 0.32
CA ARG A 636 30.59 23.43 0.58
C ARG A 636 29.88 22.95 -0.68
N ASP A 637 30.23 23.56 -1.81
CA ASP A 637 29.65 23.33 -3.12
C ASP A 637 30.71 23.61 -4.19
N GLY A 638 30.36 23.34 -5.45
CA GLY A 638 31.28 23.51 -6.58
C GLY A 638 31.67 24.97 -6.83
N ASP A 639 30.74 25.92 -6.66
CA ASP A 639 31.02 27.34 -6.92
C ASP A 639 31.99 27.90 -5.87
N GLN A 640 31.79 27.54 -4.60
CA GLN A 640 32.72 27.85 -3.53
C GLN A 640 34.07 27.18 -3.78
N LEU A 641 34.10 25.91 -4.22
CA LEU A 641 35.36 25.24 -4.54
C LEU A 641 36.13 25.99 -5.64
N ALA A 642 35.45 26.38 -6.72
CA ALA A 642 36.08 27.12 -7.81
C ALA A 642 36.69 28.46 -7.30
N ALA A 643 35.94 29.20 -6.49
CA ALA A 643 36.43 30.44 -5.87
C ALA A 643 37.62 30.19 -4.92
N GLN A 644 37.59 29.11 -4.14
CA GLN A 644 38.69 28.75 -3.24
C GLN A 644 39.96 28.31 -3.98
N VAL A 645 39.81 27.61 -5.11
CA VAL A 645 40.94 27.22 -5.98
C VAL A 645 41.60 28.45 -6.58
N ASP A 646 40.81 29.38 -7.14
CA ASP A 646 41.32 30.65 -7.67
C ASP A 646 42.07 31.45 -6.59
N GLN A 647 41.45 31.63 -5.41
CA GLN A 647 42.10 32.33 -4.30
C GLN A 647 43.39 31.65 -3.86
N ALA A 648 43.43 30.31 -3.77
CA ALA A 648 44.63 29.57 -3.41
C ALA A 648 45.78 29.79 -4.40
N CYS A 649 45.46 29.88 -5.69
CA CYS A 649 46.44 30.14 -6.74
C CYS A 649 46.94 31.59 -6.71
N GLN A 650 46.06 32.57 -6.45
CA GLN A 650 46.44 33.97 -6.24
C GLN A 650 47.31 34.18 -4.99
N ASP A 651 47.05 33.40 -3.94
CA ASP A 651 47.86 33.36 -2.71
C ASP A 651 49.25 32.69 -2.93
N GLY A 652 49.50 32.17 -4.13
CA GLY A 652 50.77 31.63 -4.56
C GLY A 652 51.02 30.20 -4.08
N ALA A 653 49.97 29.37 -3.98
CA ALA A 653 50.08 27.95 -3.70
C ALA A 653 50.89 27.23 -4.79
N ALA A 654 51.75 26.30 -4.38
CA ALA A 654 52.46 25.38 -5.28
C ALA A 654 51.77 24.01 -5.35
N VAL A 655 51.05 23.63 -4.28
CA VAL A 655 50.25 22.41 -4.23
C VAL A 655 48.87 22.70 -3.67
N LEU A 656 47.85 22.22 -4.36
CA LEU A 656 46.49 22.08 -3.86
C LEU A 656 46.36 20.69 -3.23
N PHE A 657 46.28 20.62 -1.91
CA PHE A 657 45.99 19.38 -1.19
C PHE A 657 44.47 19.23 -1.08
N TYR A 658 43.92 18.35 -1.89
CA TYR A 658 42.49 18.13 -2.01
C TYR A 658 42.01 17.05 -1.03
N THR A 659 41.19 17.47 -0.07
CA THR A 659 40.62 16.57 0.97
C THR A 659 39.12 16.35 0.79
N GLY A 660 38.53 16.79 -0.33
CA GLY A 660 37.10 16.66 -0.60
C GLY A 660 36.68 15.35 -1.26
N ARG A 661 35.38 15.22 -1.48
CA ARG A 661 34.70 14.10 -2.14
C ARG A 661 34.97 14.07 -3.64
N SER A 662 34.88 12.89 -4.24
CA SER A 662 35.08 12.71 -5.67
C SER A 662 34.12 13.55 -6.54
N SER A 663 32.92 13.87 -6.03
CA SER A 663 31.90 14.65 -6.76
C SER A 663 32.34 16.04 -7.22
N TYR A 664 33.31 16.64 -6.54
CA TYR A 664 33.83 17.97 -6.90
C TYR A 664 35.17 17.90 -7.64
N LEU A 665 35.66 16.70 -7.96
CA LEU A 665 36.93 16.51 -8.66
C LEU A 665 36.92 17.16 -10.05
N GLY A 666 35.79 17.10 -10.76
CA GLY A 666 35.63 17.77 -12.06
C GLY A 666 35.83 19.27 -11.96
N THR A 667 35.16 19.91 -10.99
CA THR A 667 35.29 21.35 -10.72
C THR A 667 36.70 21.74 -10.30
N LEU A 668 37.35 20.94 -9.46
CA LEU A 668 38.75 21.15 -9.06
C LEU A 668 39.67 21.18 -10.29
N MET A 669 39.57 20.16 -11.14
CA MET A 669 40.46 20.01 -12.30
C MET A 669 40.22 21.10 -13.34
N ASP A 670 38.96 21.39 -13.64
CA ASP A 670 38.58 22.44 -14.59
C ASP A 670 39.04 23.82 -14.11
N THR A 671 38.82 24.13 -12.83
CA THR A 671 39.24 25.43 -12.27
C THR A 671 40.77 25.54 -12.20
N LYS A 672 41.47 24.48 -11.77
CA LYS A 672 42.94 24.45 -11.75
C LYS A 672 43.53 24.71 -13.13
N GLU A 673 42.94 24.12 -14.18
CA GLU A 673 43.44 24.27 -15.55
C GLU A 673 43.27 25.70 -16.09
N HIS A 674 42.18 26.38 -15.72
CA HIS A 674 41.87 27.71 -16.24
C HIS A 674 42.42 28.87 -15.39
N GLN A 675 42.50 28.72 -14.06
CA GLN A 675 42.77 29.83 -13.13
C GLN A 675 44.18 29.78 -12.52
N CYS A 676 44.87 28.64 -12.57
CA CYS A 676 46.17 28.47 -11.94
C CYS A 676 47.31 28.40 -12.97
N ASP A 677 48.52 28.75 -12.53
CA ASP A 677 49.74 28.45 -13.28
C ASP A 677 49.86 26.93 -13.48
N GLY A 678 50.31 26.49 -14.66
CA GLY A 678 50.55 25.07 -14.97
C GLY A 678 51.55 24.40 -14.03
N ALA A 679 52.38 25.17 -13.30
CA ALA A 679 53.26 24.67 -12.26
C ALA A 679 52.54 24.22 -10.97
N VAL A 680 51.28 24.62 -10.75
CA VAL A 680 50.50 24.23 -9.56
C VAL A 680 50.07 22.77 -9.67
N ARG A 681 50.47 21.96 -8.68
CA ARG A 681 50.18 20.52 -8.65
C ARG A 681 49.02 20.20 -7.72
N VAL A 682 48.32 19.10 -7.98
CA VAL A 682 47.26 18.58 -7.12
C VAL A 682 47.74 17.30 -6.43
N LEU A 683 47.60 17.24 -5.11
CA LEU A 683 47.68 16.01 -4.32
C LEU A 683 46.29 15.76 -3.72
N ALA A 684 45.65 14.65 -4.06
CA ALA A 684 44.36 14.26 -3.48
C ALA A 684 44.49 13.12 -2.48
N GLY A 685 43.60 13.10 -1.48
CA GLY A 685 43.37 11.94 -0.60
C GLY A 685 42.73 10.76 -1.33
N ASP A 686 42.39 9.70 -0.58
CA ASP A 686 41.98 8.42 -1.17
C ASP A 686 40.60 8.41 -1.83
N GLU A 687 39.73 9.34 -1.46
CA GLU A 687 38.33 9.40 -1.93
C GLU A 687 38.20 9.58 -3.46
N VAL A 688 39.21 10.13 -4.13
CA VAL A 688 39.17 10.34 -5.60
C VAL A 688 39.38 9.05 -6.40
N THR A 689 39.86 7.98 -5.76
CA THR A 689 40.26 6.73 -6.44
C THR A 689 39.12 6.08 -7.21
N GLY A 690 37.88 6.14 -6.70
CA GLY A 690 36.69 5.61 -7.37
C GLY A 690 36.46 6.31 -8.72
N ARG A 691 36.33 7.64 -8.68
CA ARG A 691 36.07 8.46 -9.86
C ARG A 691 37.23 8.45 -10.85
N LEU A 692 38.47 8.49 -10.39
CA LEU A 692 39.64 8.39 -11.27
C LEU A 692 39.69 7.05 -11.99
N SER A 693 39.31 5.95 -11.34
CA SER A 693 39.24 4.63 -11.99
C SER A 693 38.29 4.63 -13.19
N GLN A 694 37.17 5.37 -13.11
CA GLN A 694 36.22 5.50 -14.22
C GLN A 694 36.76 6.39 -15.34
N ILE A 695 37.29 7.57 -14.99
CA ILE A 695 37.87 8.50 -15.97
C ILE A 695 38.97 7.83 -16.79
N LEU A 696 39.84 7.05 -16.12
CA LEU A 696 40.93 6.34 -16.79
C LEU A 696 40.43 5.16 -17.63
N ALA A 697 39.32 4.52 -17.24
CA ALA A 697 38.73 3.41 -17.98
C ALA A 697 37.96 3.81 -19.25
N ASP A 698 37.49 5.06 -19.35
CA ASP A 698 36.79 5.59 -20.53
C ASP A 698 37.71 5.73 -21.77
N GLY A 699 39.03 5.56 -21.61
CA GLY A 699 39.98 5.38 -22.70
C GLY A 699 40.32 6.64 -23.52
N SER A 700 39.73 7.80 -23.20
CA SER A 700 40.11 9.09 -23.81
C SER A 700 41.34 9.68 -23.11
N SER A 701 42.51 9.08 -23.32
CA SER A 701 43.74 9.47 -22.61
C SER A 701 44.14 10.94 -22.80
N VAL A 702 43.65 11.59 -23.86
CA VAL A 702 43.86 13.02 -24.18
C VAL A 702 43.34 13.96 -23.09
N ASN A 703 42.30 13.57 -22.35
CA ASN A 703 41.63 14.42 -21.35
C ASN A 703 41.90 14.00 -19.89
N ASN A 704 42.88 13.11 -19.66
CA ASN A 704 43.16 12.62 -18.31
C ASN A 704 43.77 13.75 -17.45
N PRO A 705 43.26 13.94 -16.21
CA PRO A 705 43.73 15.02 -15.35
C PRO A 705 45.17 14.76 -14.88
N GLU A 706 45.95 15.84 -14.76
CA GLU A 706 47.27 15.83 -14.12
C GLU A 706 47.10 15.93 -12.61
N ILE A 707 47.16 14.79 -11.93
CA ILE A 707 46.89 14.69 -10.49
C ILE A 707 47.76 13.62 -9.86
N SER A 708 48.32 13.92 -8.69
CA SER A 708 48.82 12.90 -7.76
C SER A 708 47.75 12.56 -6.74
N PHE A 709 47.57 11.29 -6.41
CA PHE A 709 46.56 10.87 -5.44
C PHE A 709 47.06 9.71 -4.59
N ILE A 710 46.58 9.68 -3.35
CA ILE A 710 46.80 8.58 -2.42
C ILE A 710 45.76 7.50 -2.72
N ALA A 711 46.16 6.23 -2.70
CA ALA A 711 45.25 5.09 -2.79
C ALA A 711 45.50 4.14 -1.62
N LEU A 712 44.43 3.53 -1.11
CA LEU A 712 44.49 2.63 0.05
C LEU A 712 45.07 1.23 -0.28
N ASN A 713 45.29 0.94 -1.55
CA ASN A 713 45.97 -0.23 -2.09
C ASN A 713 46.27 0.01 -3.58
N ASP A 714 46.84 -0.96 -4.27
CA ASP A 714 47.13 -0.85 -5.70
C ASP A 714 45.85 -0.61 -6.52
N ALA A 715 45.82 0.45 -7.33
CA ALA A 715 44.67 0.86 -8.12
C ALA A 715 44.63 0.28 -9.54
N ARG A 716 45.70 -0.40 -10.00
CA ARG A 716 45.89 -0.83 -11.39
C ARG A 716 45.13 -2.13 -11.73
N ALA A 717 44.80 -2.29 -13.01
CA ALA A 717 44.16 -3.50 -13.56
C ALA A 717 45.19 -4.51 -14.10
N GLU A 718 44.79 -5.78 -14.23
CA GLU A 718 45.65 -6.92 -14.65
C GLU A 718 46.35 -6.71 -16.01
N GLN A 719 45.75 -5.97 -16.94
CA GLN A 719 46.28 -5.78 -18.31
C GLN A 719 47.37 -4.69 -18.42
N ASP A 720 47.70 -4.00 -17.32
CA ASP A 720 48.61 -2.84 -17.34
C ASP A 720 50.09 -3.20 -17.02
N GLY A 721 50.41 -4.49 -16.97
CA GLY A 721 51.77 -5.00 -17.23
C GLY A 721 52.86 -4.84 -16.16
N SER A 722 52.55 -4.70 -14.86
CA SER A 722 53.62 -4.43 -13.86
C SER A 722 53.53 -5.10 -12.47
N GLY A 723 52.84 -6.24 -12.32
CA GLY A 723 52.93 -7.00 -11.06
C GLY A 723 52.32 -8.41 -11.11
N ALA A 724 52.91 -9.35 -10.38
CA ALA A 724 52.28 -10.63 -10.09
C ALA A 724 51.08 -10.39 -9.16
N ILE A 725 49.85 -10.55 -9.66
CA ILE A 725 48.65 -10.52 -8.82
C ILE A 725 48.55 -11.79 -7.98
N ASN A 726 47.97 -11.72 -6.79
CA ASN A 726 47.76 -12.89 -5.93
C ASN A 726 46.46 -13.65 -6.28
N ASP A 727 46.21 -14.80 -5.65
CA ASP A 727 45.00 -15.60 -5.92
C ASP A 727 43.70 -14.85 -5.63
N THR A 728 43.64 -14.11 -4.52
CA THR A 728 42.44 -13.32 -4.15
C THR A 728 42.12 -12.23 -5.18
N GLN A 729 43.15 -11.57 -5.74
CA GLN A 729 42.99 -10.60 -6.81
C GLN A 729 42.52 -11.26 -8.12
N ARG A 730 43.03 -12.46 -8.44
CA ARG A 730 42.55 -13.24 -9.60
C ARG A 730 41.07 -13.58 -9.49
N GLU A 731 40.59 -13.93 -8.29
CA GLU A 731 39.16 -14.21 -8.07
C GLU A 731 38.30 -12.99 -8.35
N ILE A 732 38.72 -11.81 -7.87
CA ILE A 732 38.03 -10.54 -8.12
C ILE A 732 37.99 -10.24 -9.63
N GLU A 733 39.13 -10.32 -10.31
CA GLU A 733 39.20 -10.03 -11.75
C GLU A 733 38.38 -11.02 -12.59
N ALA A 734 38.41 -12.30 -12.24
CA ALA A 734 37.59 -13.32 -12.90
C ALA A 734 36.09 -13.04 -12.72
N TRP A 735 35.67 -12.64 -11.51
CA TRP A 735 34.29 -12.28 -11.23
C TRP A 735 33.85 -11.03 -12.00
N ILE A 736 34.69 -9.99 -12.02
CA ILE A 736 34.37 -8.74 -12.73
C ILE A 736 34.21 -8.99 -14.23
N ARG A 737 35.08 -9.80 -14.84
CA ARG A 737 34.98 -10.18 -16.26
C ARG A 737 33.69 -10.94 -16.59
N ASP A 738 33.21 -11.78 -15.68
CA ASP A 738 31.98 -12.57 -15.84
C ASP A 738 30.72 -11.68 -15.81
N VAL A 739 30.70 -10.68 -14.94
CA VAL A 739 29.50 -9.88 -14.63
C VAL A 739 29.43 -8.57 -15.40
N LEU A 740 30.58 -7.96 -15.70
CA LEU A 740 30.70 -6.68 -16.41
C LEU A 740 31.52 -6.86 -17.71
N PRO A 741 30.97 -7.57 -18.72
CA PRO A 741 31.72 -7.93 -19.94
C PRO A 741 31.87 -6.77 -20.94
N GLU A 742 31.13 -5.67 -20.77
CA GLU A 742 31.10 -4.54 -21.72
C GLU A 742 32.30 -3.59 -21.55
N ARG A 743 32.90 -3.14 -22.66
CA ARG A 743 33.92 -2.08 -22.67
C ARG A 743 33.33 -0.77 -22.10
N GLY A 744 34.03 -0.14 -21.16
CA GLY A 744 33.63 1.12 -20.52
C GLY A 744 32.91 0.97 -19.17
N ARG A 745 32.51 -0.24 -18.79
CA ARG A 745 32.01 -0.53 -17.43
C ARG A 745 33.14 -1.07 -16.57
N SER A 746 33.78 -0.19 -15.80
CA SER A 746 34.82 -0.56 -14.83
C SER A 746 34.38 -0.26 -13.40
N VAL A 747 34.93 -1.02 -12.45
CA VAL A 747 34.78 -0.80 -11.01
C VAL A 747 36.13 -0.46 -10.40
N SER A 748 36.11 0.36 -9.36
CA SER A 748 37.32 0.70 -8.62
C SER A 748 37.93 -0.56 -7.98
N ARG A 749 39.17 -0.90 -8.39
CA ARG A 749 39.90 -2.03 -7.82
C ARG A 749 40.29 -1.82 -6.37
N VAL A 750 40.53 -0.57 -5.98
CA VAL A 750 40.77 -0.18 -4.58
C VAL A 750 39.59 -0.61 -3.71
N HIS A 751 38.37 -0.27 -4.13
CA HIS A 751 37.14 -0.61 -3.41
C HIS A 751 36.82 -2.11 -3.47
N ALA A 752 37.03 -2.76 -4.63
CA ALA A 752 36.80 -4.20 -4.77
C ALA A 752 37.72 -5.04 -3.86
N ARG A 753 39.00 -4.67 -3.76
CA ARG A 753 39.94 -5.38 -2.89
C ARG A 753 39.59 -5.16 -1.41
N MET A 754 39.16 -3.95 -1.03
CA MET A 754 38.68 -3.68 0.34
C MET A 754 37.40 -4.45 0.69
N GLY A 755 36.41 -4.49 -0.22
CA GLY A 755 35.17 -5.24 -0.02
C GLY A 755 35.42 -6.75 0.08
N TYR A 756 36.32 -7.29 -0.76
CA TYR A 756 36.74 -8.69 -0.68
C TYR A 756 37.39 -8.99 0.68
N ASP A 757 38.35 -8.16 1.11
CA ASP A 757 39.08 -8.40 2.36
C ASP A 757 38.20 -8.26 3.61
N ALA A 758 37.21 -7.38 3.58
CA ALA A 758 36.22 -7.27 4.66
C ALA A 758 35.44 -8.59 4.80
N LEU A 759 34.92 -9.16 3.71
CA LEU A 759 34.23 -10.44 3.78
C LEU A 759 35.22 -11.61 4.06
N LEU A 760 36.46 -11.51 3.60
CA LEU A 760 37.51 -12.47 3.93
C LEU A 760 37.74 -12.53 5.44
N ALA A 761 37.87 -11.40 6.12
CA ALA A 761 38.03 -11.34 7.57
C ALA A 761 36.86 -11.98 8.33
N ILE A 762 35.60 -11.70 7.93
CA ILE A 762 34.42 -12.37 8.51
C ILE A 762 34.47 -13.88 8.27
N THR A 763 34.71 -14.31 7.04
CA THR A 763 34.72 -15.75 6.69
C THR A 763 35.87 -16.50 7.39
N SER A 764 37.03 -15.88 7.55
CA SER A 764 38.13 -16.44 8.34
C SER A 764 37.79 -16.55 9.83
N ALA A 765 37.10 -15.56 10.40
CA ALA A 765 36.61 -15.64 11.78
C ALA A 765 35.57 -16.77 11.94
N ILE A 766 34.69 -16.98 10.95
CA ILE A 766 33.74 -18.10 10.90
C ILE A 766 34.46 -19.45 10.81
N ASP A 767 35.53 -19.56 10.01
CA ASP A 767 36.30 -20.81 9.90
C ASP A 767 36.96 -21.21 11.24
N GLN A 768 37.37 -20.25 12.07
CA GLN A 768 37.84 -20.53 13.43
C GLN A 768 36.73 -21.06 14.36
N ILE A 769 35.50 -20.56 14.21
CA ILE A 769 34.31 -21.09 14.92
C ILE A 769 34.07 -22.54 14.51
N LYS A 770 34.08 -22.81 13.20
CA LYS A 770 33.89 -24.16 12.64
C LYS A 770 34.94 -25.13 13.18
N ALA A 771 36.20 -24.71 13.28
CA ALA A 771 37.30 -25.54 13.77
C ALA A 771 37.18 -25.91 15.26
N THR A 772 36.49 -25.12 16.07
CA THR A 772 36.34 -25.34 17.52
C THR A 772 35.15 -26.23 17.91
N ASN A 773 34.38 -26.74 16.93
CA ASN A 773 33.26 -27.69 17.10
C ASN A 773 32.23 -27.23 18.15
N VAL A 774 31.91 -25.93 18.12
CA VAL A 774 30.99 -25.26 19.03
C VAL A 774 29.53 -25.66 18.76
N ASP A 775 28.68 -25.52 19.79
CA ASP A 775 27.25 -25.81 19.71
C ASP A 775 26.58 -25.04 18.55
N PRO A 776 25.75 -25.68 17.71
CA PRO A 776 24.97 -25.01 16.67
C PRO A 776 24.16 -23.79 17.17
N ALA A 777 23.76 -23.75 18.45
CA ALA A 777 23.02 -22.65 19.06
C ALA A 777 23.88 -21.41 19.41
N VAL A 778 25.19 -21.45 19.16
CA VAL A 778 26.08 -20.30 19.38
C VAL A 778 25.68 -19.13 18.48
N ASN A 779 25.60 -17.95 19.10
CA ASN A 779 25.41 -16.69 18.39
C ASN A 779 26.66 -16.38 17.53
N ILE A 780 26.50 -16.43 16.21
CA ILE A 780 27.61 -16.27 15.27
C ILE A 780 28.18 -14.85 15.33
N ALA A 781 27.35 -13.80 15.44
CA ALA A 781 27.79 -12.41 15.48
C ALA A 781 28.77 -12.15 16.64
N GLN A 782 28.43 -12.60 17.84
CA GLN A 782 29.31 -12.44 19.01
C GLN A 782 30.62 -13.22 18.87
N SER A 783 30.55 -14.42 18.28
CA SER A 783 31.73 -15.28 18.08
C SER A 783 32.66 -14.72 16.99
N VAL A 784 32.09 -14.16 15.92
CA VAL A 784 32.84 -13.43 14.88
C VAL A 784 33.51 -12.20 15.50
N ALA A 785 32.77 -11.40 16.28
CA ALA A 785 33.33 -10.24 16.97
C ALA A 785 34.51 -10.61 17.90
N TYR A 786 34.41 -11.75 18.60
CA TYR A 786 35.48 -12.27 19.43
C TYR A 786 36.70 -12.71 18.59
N ASN A 787 36.49 -13.53 17.55
CA ASN A 787 37.57 -14.07 16.73
C ASN A 787 38.25 -13.02 15.84
N LEU A 788 37.56 -11.92 15.50
CA LEU A 788 38.17 -10.80 14.80
C LEU A 788 39.26 -10.12 15.64
N ARG A 789 39.15 -10.14 16.98
CA ARG A 789 40.21 -9.63 17.86
C ARG A 789 41.36 -10.63 17.91
N GLY A 790 42.52 -10.24 17.39
CA GLY A 790 43.66 -11.16 17.24
C GLY A 790 43.64 -12.00 15.97
N LEU A 791 42.68 -11.77 15.04
CA LEU A 791 42.64 -12.51 13.78
C LEU A 791 43.95 -12.29 13.01
N GLY A 792 44.63 -13.37 12.66
CA GLY A 792 45.85 -13.33 11.83
C GLY A 792 47.14 -12.99 12.59
N VAL A 793 47.13 -12.86 13.91
CA VAL A 793 48.35 -12.58 14.70
C VAL A 793 49.37 -13.73 14.62
N ASP A 794 48.91 -14.98 14.66
CA ASP A 794 49.76 -16.18 14.55
C ASP A 794 50.08 -16.58 13.09
N GLY A 795 49.67 -15.74 12.13
CA GLY A 795 49.84 -15.96 10.70
C GLY A 795 48.92 -15.03 9.91
N HIS A 796 49.50 -14.02 9.25
CA HIS A 796 48.72 -13.00 8.58
C HIS A 796 47.78 -13.59 7.53
N ILE A 797 46.56 -13.06 7.49
CA ILE A 797 45.56 -13.39 6.47
C ILE A 797 46.02 -12.81 5.14
N GLN A 798 46.12 -13.63 4.10
CA GLN A 798 46.48 -13.18 2.75
C GLN A 798 45.25 -12.60 2.05
N GLY A 799 45.15 -11.27 2.02
CA GLY A 799 44.08 -10.54 1.36
C GLY A 799 44.46 -9.99 -0.02
N ALA A 800 43.46 -9.43 -0.69
CA ALA A 800 43.58 -8.77 -1.99
C ALA A 800 44.28 -7.41 -1.90
N THR A 801 44.29 -6.79 -0.72
CA THR A 801 45.04 -5.56 -0.43
C THR A 801 46.44 -5.82 0.15
N GLY A 802 46.83 -7.09 0.32
CA GLY A 802 48.05 -7.51 1.02
C GLY A 802 47.74 -8.39 2.22
N SER A 803 48.78 -8.83 2.92
CA SER A 803 48.60 -9.61 4.15
C SER A 803 48.18 -8.71 5.31
N PHE A 804 47.24 -9.16 6.14
CA PHE A 804 46.79 -8.38 7.31
C PHE A 804 46.45 -9.25 8.53
N TYR A 805 46.41 -8.60 9.69
CA TYR A 805 45.97 -9.10 10.98
C TYR A 805 45.21 -8.00 11.72
N PHE A 806 44.47 -8.37 12.76
CA PHE A 806 43.91 -7.45 13.76
C PHE A 806 44.62 -7.70 15.08
N SER A 807 45.09 -6.65 15.73
CA SER A 807 45.72 -6.77 17.06
C SER A 807 44.71 -7.26 18.11
N THR A 808 45.21 -7.95 19.13
CA THR A 808 44.42 -8.39 20.30
C THR A 808 44.01 -7.25 21.22
N ASP A 809 44.87 -6.23 21.35
CA ASP A 809 44.79 -5.22 22.41
C ASP A 809 44.57 -3.79 21.88
N ALA A 810 44.43 -3.62 20.56
CA ALA A 810 44.25 -2.30 19.95
C ALA A 810 42.79 -1.82 20.03
N ASP A 811 42.55 -0.72 20.76
CA ASP A 811 41.22 -0.12 20.94
C ASP A 811 40.51 0.26 19.62
N PHE A 812 41.26 0.55 18.55
CA PHE A 812 40.73 1.01 17.26
C PHE A 812 40.52 -0.10 16.22
N HIS A 813 40.87 -1.35 16.54
CA HIS A 813 40.72 -2.54 15.68
C HIS A 813 41.00 -2.28 14.18
N THR A 814 42.07 -1.55 13.88
CA THR A 814 42.50 -1.34 12.49
C THR A 814 43.28 -2.56 12.03
N ALA A 815 42.96 -3.06 10.84
CA ALA A 815 43.70 -4.15 10.25
C ALA A 815 45.09 -3.66 9.82
N LEU A 816 46.14 -4.42 10.09
CA LEU A 816 47.55 -4.06 9.84
C LEU A 816 48.33 -5.27 9.29
N PRO A 817 49.47 -5.10 8.60
CA PRO A 817 49.90 -3.85 8.02
C PRO A 817 48.93 -3.38 6.92
N ARG A 818 48.96 -2.08 6.61
CA ARG A 818 48.25 -1.49 5.47
C ARG A 818 49.23 -0.73 4.60
N GLU A 819 48.95 -0.68 3.30
CA GLU A 819 49.76 0.09 2.38
C GLU A 819 49.01 1.34 1.91
N LEU A 820 49.76 2.42 1.71
CA LEU A 820 49.31 3.65 1.07
C LEU A 820 50.15 3.87 -0.17
N TRP A 821 49.48 4.01 -1.32
CA TRP A 821 50.14 4.08 -2.61
C TRP A 821 50.00 5.51 -3.17
N LEU A 822 51.10 6.12 -3.56
CA LEU A 822 51.08 7.39 -4.29
C LEU A 822 51.06 7.09 -5.78
N PHE A 823 49.97 7.44 -6.43
CA PHE A 823 49.82 7.36 -7.88
C PHE A 823 49.86 8.76 -8.51
N SER A 824 50.26 8.82 -9.77
CA SER A 824 50.07 9.99 -10.62
C SER A 824 49.36 9.61 -11.92
N SER A 825 48.42 10.45 -12.33
CA SER A 825 47.83 10.44 -13.68
C SER A 825 48.40 11.61 -14.46
N GLU A 826 48.78 11.36 -15.72
CA GLU A 826 49.33 12.35 -16.65
C GLU A 826 48.54 12.33 -17.96
N ARG A 827 48.51 13.46 -18.69
CA ARG A 827 47.85 13.51 -20.00
C ARG A 827 48.45 12.47 -20.94
N GLY A 828 47.58 11.73 -21.62
CA GLY A 828 47.97 10.70 -22.59
C GLY A 828 48.22 9.32 -21.98
N GLN A 829 48.23 9.15 -20.64
CA GLN A 829 48.40 7.84 -19.99
C GLN A 829 47.06 7.24 -19.61
N ALA A 830 46.78 6.01 -20.04
CA ALA A 830 45.55 5.29 -19.70
C ALA A 830 45.58 4.63 -18.30
N VAL A 831 46.76 4.53 -17.69
CA VAL A 831 47.02 3.80 -16.45
C VAL A 831 47.72 4.73 -15.46
N PRO A 832 47.32 4.76 -14.17
CA PRO A 832 48.01 5.56 -13.18
C PRO A 832 49.40 4.97 -12.90
N VAL A 833 50.41 5.85 -12.84
CA VAL A 833 51.81 5.45 -12.59
C VAL A 833 52.08 5.49 -11.09
N LEU A 834 52.64 4.40 -10.56
CA LEU A 834 53.08 4.32 -9.18
C LEU A 834 54.33 5.19 -8.95
N ARG A 835 54.33 5.96 -7.87
CA ARG A 835 55.41 6.92 -7.54
C ARG A 835 56.01 6.70 -6.15
N GLY A 836 55.27 6.05 -5.26
CA GLY A 836 55.76 5.73 -3.93
C GLY A 836 54.78 4.87 -3.16
N LYS A 837 55.26 4.29 -2.07
CA LYS A 837 54.45 3.47 -1.16
C LYS A 837 54.81 3.81 0.28
N CYS A 838 53.84 3.72 1.18
CA CYS A 838 54.07 3.71 2.60
C CYS A 838 53.41 2.48 3.22
N THR A 839 54.08 1.87 4.18
CA THR A 839 53.53 0.80 5.01
C THR A 839 53.13 1.39 6.37
N VAL A 840 51.92 1.07 6.80
CA VAL A 840 51.31 1.46 8.06
C VAL A 840 51.23 0.21 8.92
N ASP A 841 51.86 0.24 10.09
CA ASP A 841 51.80 -0.87 11.06
C ASP A 841 51.72 -0.31 12.49
N SER A 842 51.59 -1.20 13.47
CA SER A 842 51.63 -0.84 14.87
C SER A 842 53.03 -0.42 15.27
N ASN A 843 53.15 0.65 16.06
CA ASN A 843 54.43 1.07 16.60
C ASN A 843 54.88 0.08 17.68
N THR A 844 56.01 -0.57 17.45
CA THR A 844 56.58 -1.58 18.36
C THR A 844 56.89 -1.07 19.77
N ALA A 845 57.13 0.24 19.94
CA ALA A 845 57.39 0.87 21.24
C ALA A 845 56.11 1.39 21.93
N SER A 846 55.05 1.65 21.16
CA SER A 846 53.74 2.09 21.66
C SER A 846 52.66 1.53 20.72
N PRO A 847 52.17 0.30 20.96
CA PRO A 847 51.25 -0.38 20.02
C PRO A 847 49.93 0.36 19.76
N ALA A 848 49.60 1.37 20.57
CA ALA A 848 48.46 2.27 20.37
C ALA A 848 48.72 3.37 19.32
N GLU A 849 49.98 3.60 18.92
CA GLU A 849 50.36 4.52 17.85
C GLU A 849 50.67 3.77 16.55
N LEU A 850 50.38 4.40 15.42
CA LEU A 850 50.71 3.86 14.10
C LEU A 850 52.07 4.37 13.63
N ASP A 851 52.93 3.45 13.22
CA ASP A 851 54.14 3.74 12.47
C ASP A 851 53.84 3.81 10.97
N VAL A 852 54.45 4.76 10.27
CA VAL A 852 54.27 4.98 8.84
C VAL A 852 55.64 5.10 8.19
N SER A 853 56.06 4.03 7.52
CA SER A 853 57.33 3.96 6.82
C SER A 853 57.12 4.11 5.32
N CYS A 854 57.68 5.17 4.73
CA CYS A 854 57.50 5.49 3.32
C CYS A 854 58.77 5.25 2.50
N THR A 855 58.57 4.79 1.27
CA THR A 855 59.60 4.68 0.23
C THR A 855 59.16 5.44 -1.01
N THR A 856 60.07 6.18 -1.62
CA THR A 856 59.94 6.63 -3.00
C THR A 856 60.51 5.54 -3.90
N GLU A 857 59.73 4.96 -4.81
CA GLU A 857 60.34 4.11 -5.85
C GLU A 857 61.24 5.00 -6.72
N PRO A 858 62.42 4.54 -7.16
CA PRO A 858 63.19 5.29 -8.13
C PRO A 858 62.29 5.47 -9.35
N ALA A 859 62.13 6.72 -9.80
CA ALA A 859 61.50 6.99 -11.09
C ALA A 859 62.20 6.10 -12.11
N THR A 860 61.52 5.04 -12.58
CA THR A 860 62.01 4.29 -13.72
C THR A 860 62.14 5.29 -14.87
N PRO A 861 63.33 5.38 -15.50
CA PRO A 861 63.64 6.41 -16.47
C PRO A 861 62.71 6.39 -17.69
#